data_AF-A0AAV4UPZ8-F1
#
_entry.id   AF-A0AAV4UPZ8-F1
#
_cell.length_a   1.000
_cell.length_b   1.000
_cell.length_c   1.000
_cell.angle_alpha   90.00
_cell.angle_beta   90.00
_cell.angle_gamma   90.00
#
_symmetry.space_group_name_H-M   'P 1'
#
loop_
_entity.id
_entity.type
_entity.pdbx_description
1 polymer ?
#
loop_
_entity_poly.entity_id
_entity_poly.type
_entity_poly.pdbx_seq_one_letter_code
_entity_poly.pdbx_strand_id
1 'polypeptide(L)'
;MVGKMSVRTKIGVPFAPVALKADEVTNTSISVNWKEPQPFYGTILAYTIKWSKKSAVNPINSTDVELTNCKIENLEPYTEYSVQVRASTEAGPGPWSSILTVRSAVGIPSVPLNIMAINITSTSILLTWTEPEPANGPDLEYLVSWGIRGSAITQVIVNELEFSATDLIPHTEYAFQVAAKTTAGLGTYSQRIFAQTKIGLPTPPQNLTTVEVTNTSVTIQWEAPELSNGPLLDYVVQFFEHPNGAINEKNSSEKTTKLESLKPNTLYTVRVSAQTEAGIGPSTDDLEVQTGIGVPGPPTNVSSVINATSIILTWYPPEHIPGHIADYLVSWGVKDTQASLVVIENEKPRYDAVGLLPYTEYVFDIAARTEAGAGTPEFLSLRTDVAIPTSPRKLEPTENTDSSILLRWFEPEHPNGPILNYQVKWSEYLSGEFKTHDTESNWYNITGLKPTTNYSLSVVAKTSAGQGPWSTVLVTSTKDKKPSSSNSGFILALALGITGRPREPSVEYINPRPDIQLVGLQKNPRRTFTVHDFEQKYTSIHRYGQSGFLQEFEELKKESPQHPCNAAKMEENLTKNRWVKILAFDHSRVKIQPDAAANRSNFINANYIPGDSYLLEYIATQGPLANTINDFWTAVWQQSVPMIVMLTQCVERAVKTCEKYWPNQGETKLYGDIQVQTTNETILTSHVLRVFLIQYQNQQRHVLHVHFTGWPAAGCPRSPEEFLHFIRVVRSQVSDKRPGPMLVHCSAGVGRTGTFIAMDRLMQHVQNKDDIDIYGTVLDMRNYRPEMVFTGDQYIFLYSCVLQMIQDRKENMENIYDTIS
;
A
#
# COMPACT_ATOMS: atom_id res chain seq x y z
N MET A 1 -9.49 152.17 -9.98
CA MET A 1 -9.58 151.05 -9.01
C MET A 1 -10.08 149.83 -9.77
N VAL A 2 -9.22 148.86 -10.05
CA VAL A 2 -9.61 147.61 -10.73
C VAL A 2 -10.03 146.61 -9.64
N GLY A 3 -11.32 146.36 -9.52
CA GLY A 3 -11.86 145.31 -8.65
C GLY A 3 -11.63 143.94 -9.28
N LYS A 4 -10.87 143.07 -8.62
CA LYS A 4 -10.77 141.65 -8.98
C LYS A 4 -12.14 140.98 -8.71
N MET A 5 -12.88 140.66 -9.77
CA MET A 5 -13.98 139.68 -9.68
C MET A 5 -13.37 138.28 -9.56
N SER A 6 -13.57 137.63 -8.42
CA SER A 6 -13.34 136.20 -8.27
C SER A 6 -14.58 135.44 -8.74
N VAL A 7 -14.52 134.81 -9.92
CA VAL A 7 -15.53 133.85 -10.38
C VAL A 7 -15.27 132.52 -9.67
N ARG A 8 -16.22 132.05 -8.84
CA ARG A 8 -16.22 130.66 -8.35
C ARG A 8 -17.01 129.81 -9.34
N THR A 9 -16.35 128.87 -10.02
CA THR A 9 -17.00 127.84 -10.83
C THR A 9 -17.89 126.96 -9.96
N LYS A 10 -19.08 126.61 -10.48
CA LYS A 10 -20.04 125.72 -9.81
C LYS A 10 -19.39 124.35 -9.56
N ILE A 11 -19.52 123.81 -8.35
CA ILE A 11 -19.07 122.45 -8.03
C ILE A 11 -19.78 121.48 -8.98
N GLY A 12 -19.03 120.59 -9.62
CA GLY A 12 -19.52 119.65 -10.62
C GLY A 12 -19.05 118.21 -10.32
N VAL A 13 -19.70 117.23 -10.94
CA VAL A 13 -19.25 115.83 -10.84
C VAL A 13 -17.87 115.69 -11.49
N PRO A 14 -16.97 114.83 -10.94
CA PRO A 14 -15.64 114.65 -11.48
C PRO A 14 -15.68 113.81 -12.78
N PHE A 15 -14.62 113.89 -13.59
CA PHE A 15 -14.42 112.98 -14.73
C PHE A 15 -14.13 111.54 -14.25
N ALA A 16 -14.10 110.58 -15.19
CA ALA A 16 -13.70 109.21 -14.86
C ALA A 16 -12.21 109.17 -14.45
N PRO A 17 -11.84 108.45 -13.38
CA PRO A 17 -10.44 108.19 -13.07
C PRO A 17 -9.73 107.53 -14.25
N VAL A 18 -8.45 107.87 -14.44
CA VAL A 18 -7.65 107.44 -15.60
C VAL A 18 -6.54 106.49 -15.19
N ALA A 19 -6.00 105.74 -16.14
CA ALA A 19 -4.89 104.80 -15.93
C ALA A 19 -5.16 103.75 -14.82
N LEU A 20 -6.40 103.25 -14.73
CA LEU A 20 -6.73 102.10 -13.88
C LEU A 20 -5.91 100.89 -14.35
N LYS A 21 -5.09 100.33 -13.45
CA LYS A 21 -4.28 99.13 -13.71
C LYS A 21 -4.22 98.23 -12.47
N ALA A 22 -3.97 96.95 -12.69
CA ALA A 22 -3.62 96.02 -11.62
C ALA A 22 -2.14 96.18 -11.26
N ASP A 23 -1.82 95.91 -10.00
CA ASP A 23 -0.47 95.99 -9.44
C ASP A 23 -0.04 94.61 -8.93
N GLU A 24 -0.35 94.30 -7.67
CA GLU A 24 -0.17 92.95 -7.10
C GLU A 24 -1.41 92.08 -7.36
N VAL A 25 -1.18 90.89 -7.92
CA VAL A 25 -2.23 89.90 -8.21
C VAL A 25 -1.90 88.60 -7.50
N THR A 26 -2.74 88.21 -6.55
CA THR A 26 -2.68 86.91 -5.88
C THR A 26 -3.82 86.02 -6.38
N ASN A 27 -3.89 84.78 -5.88
CA ASN A 27 -4.97 83.85 -6.21
C ASN A 27 -6.33 84.25 -5.62
N THR A 28 -6.34 85.13 -4.61
CA THR A 28 -7.55 85.52 -3.86
C THR A 28 -7.73 87.03 -3.74
N SER A 29 -6.79 87.82 -4.26
CA SER A 29 -6.89 89.28 -4.24
C SER A 29 -6.21 89.95 -5.43
N ILE A 30 -6.72 91.13 -5.80
CA ILE A 30 -6.15 91.99 -6.83
C ILE A 30 -6.05 93.40 -6.26
N SER A 31 -4.83 93.93 -6.19
CA SER A 31 -4.57 95.33 -5.87
C SER A 31 -4.66 96.15 -7.15
N VAL A 32 -5.55 97.15 -7.17
CA VAL A 32 -5.71 98.08 -8.28
C VAL A 32 -5.31 99.49 -7.87
N ASN A 33 -4.71 100.23 -8.80
CA ASN A 33 -4.41 101.65 -8.63
C ASN A 33 -4.84 102.45 -9.87
N TRP A 34 -5.11 103.74 -9.67
CA TRP A 34 -5.51 104.66 -10.72
C TRP A 34 -4.94 106.06 -10.45
N LYS A 35 -5.10 106.97 -11.42
CA LYS A 35 -4.81 108.39 -11.26
C LYS A 35 -6.11 109.18 -11.10
N GLU A 36 -6.03 110.27 -10.35
CA GLU A 36 -7.15 111.19 -10.15
C GLU A 36 -7.70 111.70 -11.50
N PRO A 37 -9.01 111.88 -11.64
CA PRO A 37 -9.62 112.39 -12.86
C PRO A 37 -9.27 113.86 -13.10
N GLN A 38 -8.97 114.27 -14.34
CA GLN A 38 -8.73 115.68 -14.70
C GLN A 38 -9.60 116.10 -15.89
N PRO A 39 -10.31 117.26 -15.86
CA PRO A 39 -10.44 118.19 -14.71
C PRO A 39 -11.40 117.65 -13.65
N PHE A 40 -11.21 118.05 -12.38
CA PHE A 40 -12.15 117.77 -11.30
C PHE A 40 -12.68 119.09 -10.70
N TYR A 41 -14.01 119.27 -10.66
CA TYR A 41 -14.65 120.53 -10.23
C TYR A 41 -15.11 120.43 -8.77
N GLY A 42 -14.17 120.40 -7.81
CA GLY A 42 -14.45 120.28 -6.37
C GLY A 42 -13.38 119.48 -5.61
N THR A 43 -13.65 119.03 -4.39
CA THR A 43 -12.80 118.07 -3.66
C THR A 43 -13.34 116.66 -3.89
N ILE A 44 -12.46 115.70 -4.24
CA ILE A 44 -12.85 114.29 -4.34
C ILE A 44 -13.07 113.76 -2.93
N LEU A 45 -14.27 113.24 -2.68
CA LEU A 45 -14.67 112.73 -1.36
C LEU A 45 -14.38 111.23 -1.24
N ALA A 46 -14.58 110.48 -2.32
CA ALA A 46 -14.35 109.04 -2.37
C ALA A 46 -14.25 108.54 -3.82
N TYR A 47 -13.70 107.35 -3.96
CA TYR A 47 -13.75 106.54 -5.17
C TYR A 47 -14.61 105.31 -4.91
N THR A 48 -15.61 105.07 -5.76
CA THR A 48 -16.34 103.81 -5.77
C THR A 48 -15.68 102.86 -6.76
N ILE A 49 -15.28 101.69 -6.30
CA ILE A 49 -14.82 100.58 -7.15
C ILE A 49 -15.96 99.58 -7.26
N LYS A 50 -16.19 99.06 -8.46
CA LYS A 50 -17.05 97.90 -8.67
C LYS A 50 -16.31 96.79 -9.40
N TRP A 51 -16.60 95.54 -9.05
CA TRP A 51 -16.06 94.39 -9.72
C TRP A 51 -17.08 93.24 -9.80
N SER A 52 -16.94 92.41 -10.84
CA SER A 52 -17.66 91.15 -11.00
C SER A 52 -16.79 90.16 -11.78
N LYS A 53 -17.10 88.87 -11.71
CA LYS A 53 -16.49 87.90 -12.65
C LYS A 53 -16.86 88.32 -14.06
N LYS A 54 -15.94 88.22 -15.02
CA LYS A 54 -16.17 88.62 -16.41
C LYS A 54 -17.35 87.86 -17.06
N SER A 55 -17.56 86.61 -16.66
CA SER A 55 -18.68 85.76 -17.09
C SER A 55 -20.01 86.04 -16.35
N ALA A 56 -19.98 86.81 -15.25
CA ALA A 56 -21.15 87.07 -14.42
C ALA A 56 -21.63 88.53 -14.59
N VAL A 57 -22.92 88.69 -14.87
CA VAL A 57 -23.57 90.00 -14.95
C VAL A 57 -23.98 90.51 -13.56
N ASN A 58 -24.26 89.60 -12.61
CA ASN A 58 -24.60 89.90 -11.20
C ASN A 58 -24.16 88.73 -10.27
N PRO A 59 -23.92 88.97 -8.97
CA PRO A 59 -23.88 90.28 -8.31
C PRO A 59 -22.63 91.08 -8.70
N ILE A 60 -22.78 92.41 -8.70
CA ILE A 60 -21.66 93.34 -8.83
C ILE A 60 -21.28 93.76 -7.42
N ASN A 61 -20.06 93.43 -7.02
CA ASN A 61 -19.53 93.86 -5.73
C ASN A 61 -19.05 95.31 -5.87
N SER A 62 -19.18 96.09 -4.81
CA SER A 62 -18.66 97.46 -4.77
C SER A 62 -18.16 97.87 -3.41
N THR A 63 -17.16 98.74 -3.38
CA THR A 63 -16.63 99.36 -2.16
C THR A 63 -16.20 100.79 -2.43
N ASP A 64 -16.21 101.63 -1.40
CA ASP A 64 -15.76 103.01 -1.46
C ASP A 64 -14.42 103.16 -0.71
N VAL A 65 -13.48 103.91 -1.29
CA VAL A 65 -12.17 104.21 -0.69
C VAL A 65 -11.83 105.68 -0.87
N GLU A 66 -10.99 106.22 0.01
CA GLU A 66 -10.54 107.62 -0.06
C GLU A 66 -9.23 107.81 -0.84
N LEU A 67 -8.46 106.73 -1.05
CA LEU A 67 -7.17 106.74 -1.74
C LEU A 67 -7.29 106.31 -3.20
N THR A 68 -6.28 106.57 -4.02
CA THR A 68 -6.24 106.16 -5.44
C THR A 68 -5.77 104.71 -5.64
N ASN A 69 -6.01 103.85 -4.64
CA ASN A 69 -5.74 102.42 -4.68
C ASN A 69 -6.79 101.66 -3.88
N CYS A 70 -7.01 100.40 -4.22
CA CYS A 70 -7.89 99.50 -3.49
C CYS A 70 -7.41 98.05 -3.66
N LYS A 71 -7.42 97.29 -2.56
CA LYS A 71 -7.22 95.84 -2.60
C LYS A 71 -8.58 95.15 -2.64
N ILE A 72 -8.84 94.42 -3.71
CA ILE A 72 -10.05 93.61 -3.87
C ILE A 72 -9.73 92.21 -3.34
N GLU A 73 -10.44 91.74 -2.32
CA GLU A 73 -10.19 90.46 -1.65
C GLU A 73 -11.33 89.46 -1.87
N ASN A 74 -11.14 88.21 -1.41
CA ASN A 74 -12.09 87.10 -1.55
C ASN A 74 -12.44 86.77 -3.02
N LEU A 75 -11.45 86.85 -3.89
CA LEU A 75 -11.56 86.44 -5.29
C LEU A 75 -11.34 84.93 -5.44
N GLU A 76 -11.94 84.35 -6.48
CA GLU A 76 -11.69 82.97 -6.86
C GLU A 76 -10.39 82.87 -7.64
N PRO A 77 -9.56 81.84 -7.41
CA PRO A 77 -8.35 81.61 -8.18
C PRO A 77 -8.59 81.43 -9.67
N TYR A 78 -7.59 81.81 -10.47
CA TYR A 78 -7.58 81.68 -11.93
C TYR A 78 -8.85 82.19 -12.65
N THR A 79 -9.54 83.16 -12.05
CA THR A 79 -10.82 83.69 -12.53
C THR A 79 -10.64 85.09 -13.10
N GLU A 80 -11.23 85.35 -14.27
CA GLU A 80 -11.21 86.70 -14.87
C GLU A 80 -12.24 87.60 -14.20
N TYR A 81 -11.78 88.76 -13.74
CA TYR A 81 -12.59 89.81 -13.14
C TYR A 81 -12.59 91.06 -14.01
N SER A 82 -13.74 91.73 -14.01
CA SER A 82 -13.97 93.04 -14.63
C SER A 82 -14.04 94.10 -13.55
N VAL A 83 -13.15 95.09 -13.56
CA VAL A 83 -13.04 96.15 -12.54
C VAL A 83 -13.25 97.53 -13.17
N GLN A 84 -14.03 98.39 -12.53
CA GLN A 84 -14.19 99.80 -12.89
C GLN A 84 -14.18 100.68 -11.63
N VAL A 85 -13.70 101.91 -11.76
CA VAL A 85 -13.69 102.89 -10.67
C VAL A 85 -14.33 104.21 -11.14
N ARG A 86 -15.00 104.92 -10.23
CA ARG A 86 -15.48 106.29 -10.45
C ARG A 86 -15.16 107.14 -9.23
N ALA A 87 -14.95 108.44 -9.42
CA ALA A 87 -14.78 109.39 -8.32
C ALA A 87 -16.12 110.07 -7.98
N SER A 88 -16.27 110.55 -6.75
CA SER A 88 -17.44 111.31 -6.30
C SER A 88 -17.01 112.63 -5.64
N THR A 89 -17.73 113.71 -5.93
CA THR A 89 -17.61 115.01 -5.23
C THR A 89 -18.93 115.32 -4.51
N GLU A 90 -19.03 116.48 -3.85
CA GLU A 90 -20.30 116.97 -3.27
C GLU A 90 -21.44 117.07 -4.31
N ALA A 91 -21.12 117.20 -5.61
CA ALA A 91 -22.10 117.23 -6.69
C ALA A 91 -22.62 115.84 -7.10
N GLY A 92 -22.02 114.76 -6.59
CA GLY A 92 -22.38 113.37 -6.88
C GLY A 92 -21.30 112.57 -7.62
N PRO A 93 -21.61 111.31 -8.00
CA PRO A 93 -20.66 110.41 -8.65
C PRO A 93 -20.43 110.76 -10.13
N GLY A 94 -19.18 110.71 -10.57
CA GLY A 94 -18.77 110.83 -11.96
C GLY A 94 -18.99 109.55 -12.79
N PRO A 95 -18.62 109.55 -14.08
CA PRO A 95 -18.68 108.37 -14.93
C PRO A 95 -17.64 107.31 -14.50
N TRP A 96 -17.93 106.04 -14.82
CA TRP A 96 -17.00 104.92 -14.61
C TRP A 96 -15.79 105.00 -15.56
N SER A 97 -14.64 104.51 -15.10
CA SER A 97 -13.44 104.29 -15.91
C SER A 97 -13.68 103.26 -17.02
N SER A 98 -12.73 103.14 -17.96
CA SER A 98 -12.63 101.96 -18.82
C SER A 98 -12.54 100.70 -17.96
N ILE A 99 -13.10 99.60 -18.48
CA ILE A 99 -13.06 98.30 -17.80
C ILE A 99 -11.63 97.76 -17.80
N LEU A 100 -11.14 97.38 -16.62
CA LEU A 100 -9.93 96.60 -16.46
C LEU A 100 -10.33 95.13 -16.36
N THR A 101 -9.88 94.31 -17.31
CA THR A 101 -9.98 92.84 -17.22
C THR A 101 -8.67 92.29 -16.69
N VAL A 102 -8.74 91.56 -15.58
CA VAL A 102 -7.57 90.99 -14.91
C VAL A 102 -7.93 89.61 -14.37
N ARG A 103 -7.04 88.63 -14.53
CA ARG A 103 -7.20 87.28 -14.00
C ARG A 103 -6.46 87.17 -12.68
N SER A 104 -7.09 86.64 -11.64
CA SER A 104 -6.40 86.26 -10.41
C SER A 104 -5.33 85.20 -10.70
N ALA A 105 -4.30 85.11 -9.86
CA ALA A 105 -3.24 84.12 -10.05
C ALA A 105 -3.79 82.69 -9.88
N VAL A 106 -3.03 81.69 -10.35
CA VAL A 106 -3.33 80.27 -10.15
C VAL A 106 -3.42 79.95 -8.65
N GLY A 107 -4.36 79.11 -8.28
CA GLY A 107 -4.54 78.58 -6.93
C GLY A 107 -4.29 77.09 -6.88
N ILE A 108 -4.27 76.56 -5.67
CA ILE A 108 -4.23 75.11 -5.44
C ILE A 108 -5.55 74.51 -5.97
N PRO A 109 -5.52 73.43 -6.76
CA PRO A 109 -6.74 72.79 -7.28
C PRO A 109 -7.63 72.20 -6.20
N SER A 110 -8.91 72.03 -6.53
CA SER A 110 -9.81 71.13 -5.80
C SER A 110 -9.43 69.66 -6.02
N VAL A 111 -10.14 68.78 -5.33
CA VAL A 111 -9.96 67.33 -5.43
C VAL A 111 -10.41 66.78 -6.80
N PRO A 112 -9.65 65.86 -7.44
CA PRO A 112 -10.12 65.12 -8.62
C PRO A 112 -11.44 64.39 -8.33
N LEU A 113 -12.29 64.29 -9.35
CA LEU A 113 -13.63 63.70 -9.23
C LEU A 113 -13.69 62.31 -9.85
N ASN A 114 -14.71 61.53 -9.49
CA ASN A 114 -15.03 60.24 -10.13
C ASN A 114 -13.86 59.24 -10.24
N ILE A 115 -13.01 59.17 -9.21
CA ILE A 115 -11.93 58.18 -9.18
C ILE A 115 -12.51 56.76 -9.18
N MET A 116 -12.08 55.93 -10.13
CA MET A 116 -12.51 54.54 -10.29
C MET A 116 -11.32 53.62 -10.53
N ALA A 117 -11.44 52.37 -10.12
CA ALA A 117 -10.53 51.28 -10.47
C ALA A 117 -11.22 50.35 -11.47
N ILE A 118 -10.65 50.20 -12.66
CA ILE A 118 -11.17 49.41 -13.77
C ILE A 118 -10.07 48.50 -14.33
N ASN A 119 -10.45 47.57 -15.23
CA ASN A 119 -9.53 46.65 -15.91
C ASN A 119 -8.56 45.90 -14.96
N ILE A 120 -9.09 45.45 -13.82
CA ILE A 120 -8.31 44.79 -12.77
C ILE A 120 -7.80 43.42 -13.27
N THR A 121 -6.48 43.25 -13.25
CA THR A 121 -5.79 41.98 -13.50
C THR A 121 -5.21 41.41 -12.20
N SER A 122 -4.44 40.33 -12.26
CA SER A 122 -3.73 39.79 -11.09
C SER A 122 -2.54 40.66 -10.67
N THR A 123 -1.99 41.48 -11.57
CA THR A 123 -0.78 42.29 -11.29
C THR A 123 -0.92 43.76 -11.64
N SER A 124 -2.08 44.21 -12.10
CA SER A 124 -2.32 45.60 -12.45
C SER A 124 -3.75 46.06 -12.23
N ILE A 125 -3.89 47.37 -11.96
CA ILE A 125 -5.16 48.08 -11.82
C ILE A 125 -5.07 49.38 -12.60
N LEU A 126 -6.04 49.63 -13.50
CA LEU A 126 -6.16 50.91 -14.20
C LEU A 126 -7.05 51.85 -13.39
N LEU A 127 -6.51 52.99 -12.99
CA LEU A 127 -7.23 54.07 -12.34
C LEU A 127 -7.67 55.10 -13.37
N THR A 128 -8.88 55.59 -13.24
CA THR A 128 -9.40 56.72 -14.04
C THR A 128 -10.06 57.74 -13.12
N TRP A 129 -9.98 59.02 -13.48
CA TRP A 129 -10.65 60.12 -12.75
C TRP A 129 -11.03 61.24 -13.72
N THR A 130 -11.77 62.23 -13.24
CA THR A 130 -12.09 63.45 -13.98
C THR A 130 -11.46 64.66 -13.32
N GLU A 131 -11.27 65.73 -14.09
CA GLU A 131 -10.67 66.97 -13.61
C GLU A 131 -11.39 67.53 -12.36
N PRO A 132 -10.66 68.21 -11.46
CA PRO A 132 -11.24 68.88 -10.31
C PRO A 132 -12.08 70.10 -10.71
N GLU A 133 -13.21 70.29 -10.03
CA GLU A 133 -14.04 71.50 -10.16
C GLU A 133 -14.10 72.26 -8.81
N PRO A 134 -13.58 73.49 -8.71
CA PRO A 134 -12.79 74.22 -9.72
C PRO A 134 -11.33 73.71 -9.87
N ALA A 135 -10.77 73.84 -11.08
CA ALA A 135 -9.39 73.47 -11.39
C ALA A 135 -8.34 74.46 -10.83
N ASN A 136 -8.72 75.72 -10.62
CA ASN A 136 -7.86 76.79 -10.10
C ASN A 136 -6.55 77.06 -10.86
N GLY A 137 -6.36 76.51 -12.05
CA GLY A 137 -5.21 76.77 -12.92
C GLY A 137 -5.26 75.93 -14.21
N PRO A 138 -4.42 76.25 -15.21
CA PRO A 138 -4.21 75.40 -16.38
C PRO A 138 -3.19 74.29 -16.08
N ASP A 139 -3.03 73.35 -17.02
CA ASP A 139 -1.96 72.34 -17.04
C ASP A 139 -1.84 71.55 -15.73
N LEU A 140 -2.92 70.87 -15.34
CA LEU A 140 -2.97 70.08 -14.12
C LEU A 140 -2.05 68.85 -14.20
N GLU A 141 -1.24 68.66 -13.16
CA GLU A 141 -0.57 67.39 -12.88
C GLU A 141 -1.34 66.63 -11.79
N TYR A 142 -1.24 65.31 -11.75
CA TYR A 142 -1.94 64.45 -10.78
C TYR A 142 -0.94 63.60 -10.01
N LEU A 143 -0.92 63.76 -8.68
CA LEU A 143 -0.17 62.90 -7.78
C LEU A 143 -1.05 61.70 -7.40
N VAL A 144 -0.77 60.56 -8.03
CA VAL A 144 -1.40 59.27 -7.72
C VAL A 144 -0.64 58.62 -6.59
N SER A 145 -1.37 58.13 -5.58
CA SER A 145 -0.79 57.50 -4.40
C SER A 145 -1.52 56.19 -4.10
N TRP A 146 -0.76 55.10 -3.92
CA TRP A 146 -1.33 53.80 -3.61
C TRP A 146 -0.46 52.96 -2.70
N GLY A 147 -1.08 52.02 -2.00
CA GLY A 147 -0.36 51.10 -1.13
C GLY A 147 -1.28 50.09 -0.45
N ILE A 148 -0.65 49.09 0.15
CA ILE A 148 -1.32 48.09 0.98
C ILE A 148 -1.37 48.64 2.41
N ARG A 149 -2.43 48.31 3.16
CA ARG A 149 -2.57 48.74 4.55
C ARG A 149 -1.36 48.29 5.38
N GLY A 150 -0.63 49.24 5.95
CA GLY A 150 0.53 48.99 6.81
C GLY A 150 1.87 48.89 6.06
N SER A 151 1.86 48.97 4.73
CA SER A 151 3.06 48.99 3.89
C SER A 151 3.46 50.41 3.49
N ALA A 152 4.66 50.54 2.92
CA ALA A 152 5.09 51.79 2.29
C ALA A 152 4.12 52.18 1.15
N ILE A 153 3.87 53.47 1.02
CA ILE A 153 2.99 54.04 -0.01
C ILE A 153 3.84 54.45 -1.19
N THR A 154 3.41 54.08 -2.40
CA THR A 154 4.02 54.51 -3.66
C THR A 154 3.31 55.77 -4.16
N GLN A 155 4.06 56.68 -4.77
CA GLN A 155 3.54 57.92 -5.34
C GLN A 155 4.18 58.23 -6.69
N VAL A 156 3.36 58.65 -7.65
CA VAL A 156 3.80 59.03 -9.00
C VAL A 156 3.00 60.25 -9.47
N ILE A 157 3.69 61.17 -10.15
CA ILE A 157 3.04 62.31 -10.82
C ILE A 157 2.79 61.94 -12.28
N VAL A 158 1.56 62.17 -12.75
CA VAL A 158 1.15 61.97 -14.13
C VAL A 158 0.40 63.19 -14.66
N ASN A 159 0.32 63.33 -15.98
CA ASN A 159 -0.40 64.45 -16.63
C ASN A 159 -1.72 64.01 -17.28
N GLU A 160 -1.96 62.69 -17.34
CA GLU A 160 -3.17 62.10 -17.90
C GLU A 160 -4.24 61.92 -16.82
N LEU A 161 -5.48 61.70 -17.25
CA LEU A 161 -6.63 61.39 -16.39
C LEU A 161 -6.78 59.90 -16.07
N GLU A 162 -5.76 59.11 -16.41
CA GLU A 162 -5.67 57.69 -16.14
C GLU A 162 -4.26 57.29 -15.74
N PHE A 163 -4.15 56.22 -14.94
CA PHE A 163 -2.88 55.65 -14.53
C PHE A 163 -3.00 54.14 -14.31
N SER A 164 -2.12 53.37 -14.96
CA SER A 164 -2.02 51.93 -14.75
C SER A 164 -0.99 51.63 -13.66
N ALA A 165 -1.46 51.22 -12.48
CA ALA A 165 -0.59 50.70 -11.44
C ALA A 165 -0.23 49.25 -11.80
N THR A 166 1.03 48.98 -12.11
CA THR A 166 1.56 47.65 -12.46
C THR A 166 2.37 47.05 -11.30
N ASP A 167 2.86 45.82 -11.49
CA ASP A 167 3.72 45.11 -10.54
C ASP A 167 3.07 44.94 -9.15
N LEU A 168 1.74 44.86 -9.13
CA LEU A 168 0.96 44.63 -7.92
C LEU A 168 0.98 43.15 -7.54
N ILE A 169 1.02 42.89 -6.22
CA ILE A 169 0.86 41.54 -5.67
C ILE A 169 -0.55 41.02 -5.98
N PRO A 170 -0.70 39.80 -6.53
CA PRO A 170 -2.01 39.17 -6.75
C PRO A 170 -2.83 38.95 -5.47
N HIS A 171 -4.14 38.84 -5.63
CA HIS A 171 -5.11 38.65 -4.54
C HIS A 171 -4.98 39.65 -3.37
N THR A 172 -4.49 40.85 -3.63
CA THR A 172 -4.15 41.84 -2.60
C THR A 172 -4.99 43.10 -2.77
N GLU A 173 -5.55 43.60 -1.67
CA GLU A 173 -6.32 44.85 -1.65
C GLU A 173 -5.39 46.05 -1.54
N TYR A 174 -5.51 46.97 -2.51
CA TYR A 174 -4.79 48.24 -2.55
C TYR A 174 -5.74 49.40 -2.29
N ALA A 175 -5.26 50.40 -1.55
CA ALA A 175 -5.92 51.68 -1.39
C ALA A 175 -5.30 52.72 -2.32
N PHE A 176 -6.13 53.44 -3.08
CA PHE A 176 -5.72 54.45 -4.06
C PHE A 176 -6.33 55.81 -3.72
N GLN A 177 -5.58 56.88 -3.97
CA GLN A 177 -6.05 58.26 -3.88
C GLN A 177 -5.27 59.14 -4.88
N VAL A 178 -5.91 60.20 -5.38
CA VAL A 178 -5.30 61.13 -6.35
C VAL A 178 -5.50 62.56 -5.88
N ALA A 179 -4.49 63.41 -6.04
CA ALA A 179 -4.56 64.85 -5.81
C ALA A 179 -4.11 65.59 -7.07
N ALA A 180 -4.82 66.64 -7.48
CA ALA A 180 -4.38 67.50 -8.59
C ALA A 180 -3.40 68.56 -8.10
N LYS A 181 -2.53 69.04 -8.97
CA LYS A 181 -1.44 69.97 -8.68
C LYS A 181 -1.33 71.03 -9.78
N THR A 182 -1.15 72.27 -9.35
CA THR A 182 -0.77 73.41 -10.22
C THR A 182 0.59 73.94 -9.81
N THR A 183 1.06 74.98 -10.50
CA THR A 183 2.24 75.76 -10.09
C THR A 183 2.08 76.45 -8.73
N ALA A 184 0.84 76.61 -8.23
CA ALA A 184 0.59 77.13 -6.87
C ALA A 184 0.75 76.07 -5.78
N GLY A 185 0.69 74.77 -6.12
CA GLY A 185 0.88 73.68 -5.18
C GLY A 185 -0.06 72.49 -5.39
N LEU A 186 0.10 71.50 -4.50
CA LEU A 186 -0.68 70.27 -4.48
C LEU A 186 -2.03 70.49 -3.75
N GLY A 187 -3.11 70.05 -4.38
CA GLY A 187 -4.47 70.01 -3.81
C GLY A 187 -4.66 68.92 -2.77
N THR A 188 -5.89 68.81 -2.27
CA THR A 188 -6.26 67.74 -1.35
C THR A 188 -6.45 66.41 -2.08
N TYR A 189 -6.06 65.31 -1.46
CA TYR A 189 -6.34 63.96 -1.98
C TYR A 189 -7.84 63.67 -2.06
N SER A 190 -8.20 62.86 -3.06
CA SER A 190 -9.50 62.19 -3.15
C SER A 190 -9.77 61.32 -1.92
N GLN A 191 -11.04 60.95 -1.75
CA GLN A 191 -11.35 59.82 -0.89
C GLN A 191 -10.60 58.58 -1.38
N ARG A 192 -10.19 57.74 -0.44
CA ARG A 192 -9.53 56.47 -0.79
C ARG A 192 -10.54 55.54 -1.42
N ILE A 193 -10.18 54.97 -2.56
CA ILE A 193 -10.88 53.82 -3.13
C ILE A 193 -10.06 52.55 -2.89
N PHE A 194 -10.74 51.43 -2.79
CA PHE A 194 -10.12 50.13 -2.56
C PHE A 194 -10.40 49.23 -3.76
N ALA A 195 -9.39 48.51 -4.21
CA ALA A 195 -9.52 47.53 -5.27
C ALA A 195 -8.58 46.36 -5.00
N GLN A 196 -9.10 45.14 -5.16
CA GLN A 196 -8.35 43.91 -4.97
C GLN A 196 -7.93 43.34 -6.33
N THR A 197 -6.64 43.05 -6.50
CA THR A 197 -6.14 42.33 -7.68
C THR A 197 -6.72 40.93 -7.76
N LYS A 198 -6.84 40.38 -8.97
CA LYS A 198 -7.33 39.00 -9.18
C LYS A 198 -6.37 37.96 -8.60
N ILE A 199 -6.86 36.73 -8.40
CA ILE A 199 -6.04 35.58 -8.04
C ILE A 199 -4.97 35.37 -9.14
N GLY A 200 -3.74 35.11 -8.71
CA GLY A 200 -2.61 34.83 -9.59
C GLY A 200 -2.07 33.42 -9.39
N LEU A 201 -1.11 33.03 -10.23
CA LEU A 201 -0.36 31.79 -10.06
C LEU A 201 0.51 31.89 -8.79
N PRO A 202 0.62 30.83 -7.97
CA PRO A 202 1.56 30.81 -6.86
C PRO A 202 3.01 30.99 -7.31
N THR A 203 3.87 31.42 -6.40
CA THR A 203 5.33 31.25 -6.54
C THR A 203 5.72 29.77 -6.33
N PRO A 204 6.95 29.35 -6.67
CA PRO A 204 7.39 27.98 -6.38
C PRO A 204 7.33 27.66 -4.88
N PRO A 205 6.99 26.43 -4.49
CA PRO A 205 7.24 25.92 -3.15
C PRO A 205 8.70 26.08 -2.72
N GLN A 206 8.99 26.00 -1.43
CA GLN A 206 10.35 26.20 -0.89
C GLN A 206 10.90 24.90 -0.27
N ASN A 207 12.22 24.82 -0.06
CA ASN A 207 12.88 23.77 0.72
C ASN A 207 12.50 22.32 0.35
N LEU A 208 12.43 22.02 -0.95
CA LEU A 208 12.20 20.65 -1.43
C LEU A 208 13.37 19.74 -1.02
N THR A 209 13.09 18.72 -0.20
CA THR A 209 14.09 17.80 0.35
C THR A 209 13.58 16.36 0.38
N THR A 210 14.50 15.40 0.45
CA THR A 210 14.19 13.99 0.67
C THR A 210 14.13 13.67 2.17
N VAL A 211 13.18 12.82 2.56
CA VAL A 211 13.00 12.33 3.93
C VAL A 211 13.48 10.89 4.05
N GLU A 212 13.08 10.06 3.10
CA GLU A 212 13.40 8.63 3.07
C GLU A 212 13.62 8.19 1.63
N VAL A 213 14.65 7.37 1.41
CA VAL A 213 14.97 6.80 0.10
C VAL A 213 15.11 5.30 0.26
N THR A 214 14.31 4.55 -0.49
CA THR A 214 14.45 3.10 -0.63
C THR A 214 14.91 2.76 -2.05
N ASN A 215 15.04 1.48 -2.37
CA ASN A 215 15.35 1.02 -3.72
C ASN A 215 14.19 1.17 -4.71
N THR A 216 12.97 1.48 -4.25
CA THR A 216 11.77 1.52 -5.11
C THR A 216 10.83 2.68 -4.78
N SER A 217 11.20 3.52 -3.82
CA SER A 217 10.41 4.69 -3.44
C SER A 217 11.26 5.80 -2.85
N VAL A 218 10.79 7.04 -2.99
CA VAL A 218 11.36 8.24 -2.37
C VAL A 218 10.26 9.02 -1.69
N THR A 219 10.42 9.35 -0.42
CA THR A 219 9.56 10.29 0.31
C THR A 219 10.18 11.67 0.28
N ILE A 220 9.43 12.67 -0.19
CA ILE A 220 9.85 14.06 -0.29
C ILE A 220 9.00 14.97 0.60
N GLN A 221 9.54 16.11 0.98
CA GLN A 221 8.85 17.16 1.72
C GLN A 221 9.25 18.55 1.21
N TRP A 222 8.37 19.53 1.38
CA TRP A 222 8.61 20.92 0.98
C TRP A 222 7.88 21.90 1.91
N GLU A 223 8.12 23.19 1.71
CA GLU A 223 7.44 24.30 2.38
C GLU A 223 6.52 25.05 1.41
N ALA A 224 5.59 25.83 1.97
CA ALA A 224 4.66 26.61 1.16
C ALA A 224 5.40 27.69 0.34
N PRO A 225 4.85 28.10 -0.81
CA PRO A 225 5.36 29.24 -1.56
C PRO A 225 5.47 30.50 -0.72
N GLU A 226 6.44 31.36 -1.01
CA GLU A 226 6.60 32.67 -0.36
C GLU A 226 5.34 33.54 -0.57
N LEU A 227 4.85 33.56 -1.81
CA LEU A 227 3.61 34.22 -2.20
C LEU A 227 2.65 33.19 -2.80
N SER A 228 1.54 32.94 -2.11
CA SER A 228 0.51 32.01 -2.59
C SER A 228 -0.37 32.61 -3.69
N ASN A 229 -0.44 33.95 -3.79
CA ASN A 229 -1.20 34.68 -4.80
C ASN A 229 -2.70 34.32 -4.87
N GLY A 230 -3.21 33.73 -3.80
CA GLY A 230 -4.57 33.21 -3.65
C GLY A 230 -4.63 32.02 -2.67
N PRO A 231 -5.82 31.44 -2.43
CA PRO A 231 -5.95 30.18 -1.72
C PRO A 231 -5.30 29.02 -2.49
N LEU A 232 -4.43 28.26 -1.83
CA LEU A 232 -3.81 27.06 -2.43
C LEU A 232 -4.81 25.91 -2.46
N LEU A 233 -4.92 25.25 -3.62
CA LEU A 233 -5.78 24.09 -3.83
C LEU A 233 -5.03 22.77 -3.63
N ASP A 234 -3.84 22.65 -4.22
CA ASP A 234 -3.05 21.42 -4.25
C ASP A 234 -1.57 21.71 -4.57
N TYR A 235 -0.72 20.69 -4.44
CA TYR A 235 0.64 20.66 -4.98
C TYR A 235 0.75 19.59 -6.06
N VAL A 236 1.40 19.94 -7.16
CA VAL A 236 1.66 19.06 -8.29
C VAL A 236 3.13 18.65 -8.27
N VAL A 237 3.39 17.36 -8.01
CA VAL A 237 4.72 16.77 -7.98
C VAL A 237 4.99 16.08 -9.31
N GLN A 238 6.03 16.50 -10.01
CA GLN A 238 6.51 15.87 -11.23
C GLN A 238 7.82 15.15 -10.99
N PHE A 239 7.96 13.93 -11.47
CA PHE A 239 9.17 13.12 -11.32
C PHE A 239 9.44 12.24 -12.55
N PHE A 240 10.71 12.12 -12.92
CA PHE A 240 11.14 11.35 -14.09
C PHE A 240 12.57 10.83 -13.93
N GLU A 241 12.90 9.78 -14.68
CA GLU A 241 14.27 9.25 -14.75
C GLU A 241 15.21 10.30 -15.38
N HIS A 242 16.29 10.65 -14.70
CA HIS A 242 17.23 11.65 -15.18
C HIS A 242 18.03 11.12 -16.41
N PRO A 243 18.31 11.95 -17.44
CA PRO A 243 17.87 13.34 -17.61
C PRO A 243 16.53 13.49 -18.35
N ASN A 244 16.10 12.47 -19.11
CA ASN A 244 15.06 12.62 -20.15
C ASN A 244 13.96 11.53 -20.09
N GLY A 245 13.66 11.02 -18.91
CA GLY A 245 12.60 10.04 -18.68
C GLY A 245 11.19 10.61 -18.92
N ALA A 246 10.21 9.73 -19.01
CA ALA A 246 8.81 10.14 -19.08
C ALA A 246 8.39 10.82 -17.77
N ILE A 247 7.72 11.97 -17.88
CA ILE A 247 7.23 12.74 -16.74
C ILE A 247 6.03 12.01 -16.12
N ASN A 248 6.17 11.66 -14.85
CA ASN A 248 5.07 11.21 -14.01
C ASN A 248 4.60 12.36 -13.15
N GLU A 249 3.31 12.41 -12.85
CA GLU A 249 2.69 13.48 -12.06
C GLU A 249 1.88 12.90 -10.90
N LYS A 250 1.97 13.54 -9.74
CA LYS A 250 1.22 13.17 -8.53
C LYS A 250 0.78 14.43 -7.79
N ASN A 251 -0.50 14.49 -7.46
CA ASN A 251 -1.06 15.58 -6.66
C ASN A 251 -0.99 15.26 -5.16
N SER A 252 -0.88 16.30 -4.32
CA SER A 252 -0.78 16.17 -2.87
C SER A 252 -1.22 17.44 -2.14
N SER A 253 -2.31 17.35 -1.38
CA SER A 253 -2.80 18.46 -0.54
C SER A 253 -1.92 18.75 0.68
N GLU A 254 -1.06 17.78 1.02
CA GLU A 254 -0.08 17.86 2.11
C GLU A 254 1.27 18.35 1.59
N LYS A 255 2.13 18.83 2.49
CA LYS A 255 3.49 19.29 2.14
C LYS A 255 4.54 18.15 2.08
N THR A 256 4.08 16.91 1.92
CA THR A 256 4.92 15.72 1.82
C THR A 256 4.20 14.64 1.02
N THR A 257 4.96 13.87 0.25
CA THR A 257 4.41 12.72 -0.47
C THR A 257 5.46 11.65 -0.72
N LYS A 258 5.00 10.41 -0.85
CA LYS A 258 5.82 9.26 -1.22
C LYS A 258 5.66 8.92 -2.70
N LEU A 259 6.76 8.92 -3.44
CA LEU A 259 6.87 8.45 -4.82
C LEU A 259 7.18 6.96 -4.79
N GLU A 260 6.32 6.12 -5.36
CA GLU A 260 6.44 4.65 -5.31
C GLU A 260 6.63 4.07 -6.71
N SER A 261 6.97 2.78 -6.79
CA SER A 261 7.18 2.05 -8.05
C SER A 261 8.33 2.62 -8.90
N LEU A 262 9.37 3.15 -8.25
CA LEU A 262 10.59 3.63 -8.89
C LEU A 262 11.53 2.47 -9.21
N LYS A 263 12.36 2.63 -10.24
CA LYS A 263 13.42 1.66 -10.57
C LYS A 263 14.57 1.75 -9.56
N PRO A 264 15.10 0.61 -9.09
CA PRO A 264 16.29 0.62 -8.23
C PRO A 264 17.54 1.15 -8.93
N ASN A 265 18.47 1.66 -8.12
CA ASN A 265 19.74 2.25 -8.57
C ASN A 265 19.59 3.22 -9.75
N THR A 266 18.52 4.01 -9.77
CA THR A 266 18.19 4.91 -10.87
C THR A 266 18.10 6.34 -10.35
N LEU A 267 18.73 7.28 -11.07
CA LEU A 267 18.68 8.70 -10.74
C LEU A 267 17.34 9.27 -11.23
N TYR A 268 16.60 9.90 -10.32
CA TYR A 268 15.35 10.59 -10.61
C TYR A 268 15.50 12.09 -10.38
N THR A 269 14.90 12.88 -11.25
CA THR A 269 14.67 14.31 -11.05
C THR A 269 13.25 14.52 -10.57
N VAL A 270 13.08 15.31 -9.50
CA VAL A 270 11.80 15.61 -8.87
C VAL A 270 11.62 17.12 -8.75
N ARG A 271 10.44 17.62 -9.07
CA ARG A 271 10.05 19.03 -8.90
C ARG A 271 8.61 19.15 -8.44
N VAL A 272 8.32 20.18 -7.65
CA VAL A 272 7.00 20.44 -7.05
C VAL A 272 6.54 21.84 -7.43
N SER A 273 5.26 21.96 -7.81
CA SER A 273 4.58 23.22 -8.13
C SER A 273 3.35 23.38 -7.24
N ALA A 274 2.97 24.61 -6.89
CA ALA A 274 1.72 24.88 -6.16
C ALA A 274 0.61 25.33 -7.11
N GLN A 275 -0.65 25.08 -6.76
CA GLN A 275 -1.81 25.40 -7.60
C GLN A 275 -2.83 26.31 -6.88
N THR A 276 -3.33 27.32 -7.58
CA THR A 276 -4.53 28.11 -7.22
C THR A 276 -5.61 27.95 -8.29
N GLU A 277 -6.74 28.63 -8.12
CA GLU A 277 -7.79 28.72 -9.16
C GLU A 277 -7.26 29.34 -10.47
N ALA A 278 -6.20 30.15 -10.44
CA ALA A 278 -5.59 30.70 -11.64
C ALA A 278 -4.76 29.66 -12.44
N GLY A 279 -4.39 28.53 -11.81
CA GLY A 279 -3.60 27.47 -12.43
C GLY A 279 -2.39 27.02 -11.61
N ILE A 280 -1.54 26.21 -12.24
CA ILE A 280 -0.31 25.67 -11.66
C ILE A 280 0.81 26.71 -11.81
N GLY A 281 1.46 27.06 -10.70
CA GLY A 281 2.61 27.96 -10.68
C GLY A 281 3.89 27.30 -11.21
N PRO A 282 5.00 28.04 -11.31
CA PRO A 282 6.31 27.49 -11.60
C PRO A 282 6.74 26.43 -10.57
N SER A 283 7.54 25.47 -11.02
CA SER A 283 8.11 24.43 -10.17
C SER A 283 9.29 24.94 -9.35
N THR A 284 9.59 24.24 -8.26
CA THR A 284 10.89 24.27 -7.55
C THR A 284 12.06 23.95 -8.47
N ASP A 285 13.27 24.28 -8.01
CA ASP A 285 14.50 23.74 -8.60
C ASP A 285 14.49 22.20 -8.54
N ASP A 286 15.13 21.58 -9.53
CA ASP A 286 15.18 20.14 -9.68
C ASP A 286 15.91 19.48 -8.51
N LEU A 287 15.22 18.58 -7.81
CA LEU A 287 15.79 17.70 -6.79
C LEU A 287 16.22 16.39 -7.46
N GLU A 288 17.52 16.16 -7.56
CA GLU A 288 18.07 14.89 -8.02
C GLU A 288 18.24 13.92 -6.86
N VAL A 289 17.68 12.71 -7.00
CA VAL A 289 17.73 11.66 -5.98
C VAL A 289 17.93 10.30 -6.64
N GLN A 290 18.93 9.56 -6.17
CA GLN A 290 19.20 8.19 -6.63
C GLN A 290 18.53 7.19 -5.70
N THR A 291 17.72 6.29 -6.24
CA THR A 291 17.13 5.18 -5.47
C THR A 291 18.21 4.19 -5.04
N GLY A 292 17.97 3.50 -3.93
CA GLY A 292 18.88 2.48 -3.42
C GLY A 292 19.10 1.29 -4.38
N ILE A 293 20.17 0.53 -4.15
CA ILE A 293 20.49 -0.70 -4.89
C ILE A 293 19.36 -1.74 -4.68
N GLY A 294 18.95 -2.38 -5.77
CA GLY A 294 17.92 -3.41 -5.76
C GLY A 294 18.53 -4.81 -5.70
N VAL A 295 17.68 -5.81 -5.48
CA VAL A 295 18.07 -7.21 -5.71
C VAL A 295 17.90 -7.56 -7.20
N PRO A 296 18.72 -8.46 -7.79
CA PRO A 296 18.59 -8.82 -9.20
C PRO A 296 17.29 -9.54 -9.57
N GLY A 297 16.99 -9.57 -10.87
CA GLY A 297 16.02 -10.51 -11.45
C GLY A 297 16.56 -11.95 -11.50
N PRO A 298 15.75 -12.90 -12.03
CA PRO A 298 16.21 -14.28 -12.23
C PRO A 298 17.29 -14.37 -13.31
N PRO A 299 18.28 -15.27 -13.14
CA PRO A 299 19.21 -15.64 -14.21
C PRO A 299 18.46 -16.09 -15.46
N THR A 300 19.01 -15.80 -16.63
CA THR A 300 18.37 -16.08 -17.91
C THR A 300 19.05 -17.23 -18.65
N ASN A 301 18.37 -17.79 -19.66
CA ASN A 301 18.93 -18.80 -20.55
C ASN A 301 19.58 -20.01 -19.84
N VAL A 302 18.87 -20.54 -18.82
CA VAL A 302 19.38 -21.67 -18.05
C VAL A 302 19.33 -22.95 -18.89
N SER A 303 20.43 -23.67 -18.91
CA SER A 303 20.63 -24.91 -19.68
C SER A 303 21.21 -26.00 -18.78
N SER A 304 20.90 -27.26 -19.09
CA SER A 304 21.34 -28.41 -18.30
C SER A 304 21.93 -29.53 -19.15
N VAL A 305 22.94 -30.21 -18.61
CA VAL A 305 23.44 -31.50 -19.10
C VAL A 305 23.25 -32.52 -17.99
N ILE A 306 22.46 -33.55 -18.25
CA ILE A 306 22.02 -34.53 -17.27
C ILE A 306 22.74 -35.85 -17.53
N ASN A 307 23.22 -36.49 -16.46
CA ASN A 307 23.70 -37.87 -16.45
C ASN A 307 23.00 -38.63 -15.30
N ALA A 308 23.26 -39.93 -15.18
CA ALA A 308 22.70 -40.77 -14.12
C ALA A 308 23.13 -40.36 -12.69
N THR A 309 24.25 -39.66 -12.52
CA THR A 309 24.76 -39.27 -11.18
C THR A 309 25.25 -37.83 -11.10
N SER A 310 24.94 -37.00 -12.10
CA SER A 310 25.34 -35.59 -12.12
C SER A 310 24.42 -34.74 -12.98
N ILE A 311 24.27 -33.47 -12.62
CA ILE A 311 23.58 -32.46 -13.42
C ILE A 311 24.50 -31.23 -13.49
N ILE A 312 24.83 -30.78 -14.70
CA ILE A 312 25.58 -29.56 -14.95
C ILE A 312 24.61 -28.48 -15.39
N LEU A 313 24.66 -27.31 -14.75
CA LEU A 313 23.84 -26.14 -15.03
C LEU A 313 24.69 -24.99 -15.54
N THR A 314 24.23 -24.31 -16.59
CA THR A 314 24.84 -23.08 -17.12
C THR A 314 23.76 -22.05 -17.40
N TRP A 315 24.02 -20.78 -17.10
CA TRP A 315 23.05 -19.69 -17.27
C TRP A 315 23.73 -18.39 -17.71
N TYR A 316 22.92 -17.36 -17.99
CA TYR A 316 23.35 -15.99 -18.21
C TYR A 316 22.90 -15.08 -17.06
N PRO A 317 23.57 -13.94 -16.83
CA PRO A 317 23.11 -12.94 -15.87
C PRO A 317 21.65 -12.50 -16.11
N PRO A 318 20.96 -11.99 -15.07
CA PRO A 318 19.65 -11.38 -15.21
C PRO A 318 19.67 -10.21 -16.21
N GLU A 319 18.55 -9.99 -16.91
CA GLU A 319 18.40 -8.88 -17.86
C GLU A 319 18.45 -7.52 -17.14
N HIS A 320 17.86 -7.42 -15.95
CA HIS A 320 17.90 -6.23 -15.12
C HIS A 320 18.78 -6.46 -13.88
N ILE A 321 19.90 -5.73 -13.82
CA ILE A 321 20.87 -5.80 -12.73
C ILE A 321 20.92 -4.42 -12.05
N PRO A 322 20.18 -4.23 -10.95
CA PRO A 322 20.20 -2.98 -10.20
C PRO A 322 21.46 -2.89 -9.33
N GLY A 323 22.64 -2.79 -9.96
CA GLY A 323 23.96 -2.78 -9.31
C GLY A 323 24.95 -3.71 -10.00
N HIS A 324 25.87 -4.31 -9.23
CA HIS A 324 26.80 -5.34 -9.69
C HIS A 324 26.44 -6.70 -9.09
N ILE A 325 26.56 -7.77 -9.87
CA ILE A 325 26.39 -9.14 -9.37
C ILE A 325 27.65 -9.52 -8.60
N ALA A 326 27.49 -9.81 -7.31
CA ALA A 326 28.55 -10.32 -6.45
C ALA A 326 28.80 -11.81 -6.72
N ASP A 327 27.72 -12.61 -6.76
CA ASP A 327 27.75 -14.05 -7.01
C ASP A 327 26.35 -14.59 -7.37
N TYR A 328 26.26 -15.91 -7.53
CA TYR A 328 25.03 -16.67 -7.68
C TYR A 328 24.86 -17.65 -6.52
N LEU A 329 23.67 -17.66 -5.92
CA LEU A 329 23.24 -18.67 -4.98
C LEU A 329 22.55 -19.80 -5.75
N VAL A 330 23.12 -20.99 -5.68
CA VAL A 330 22.51 -22.21 -6.23
C VAL A 330 22.08 -23.09 -5.07
N SER A 331 20.79 -23.35 -4.95
CA SER A 331 20.27 -24.30 -3.97
C SER A 331 19.62 -25.50 -4.64
N TRP A 332 19.96 -26.71 -4.22
CA TRP A 332 19.38 -27.92 -4.81
C TRP A 332 19.18 -29.06 -3.83
N GLY A 333 18.26 -29.97 -4.17
CA GLY A 333 17.95 -31.14 -3.36
C GLY A 333 17.03 -32.10 -4.09
N VAL A 334 16.88 -33.32 -3.54
CA VAL A 334 15.97 -34.31 -4.11
C VAL A 334 14.54 -33.79 -3.95
N LYS A 335 13.78 -33.79 -5.04
CA LYS A 335 12.38 -33.39 -5.05
C LYS A 335 11.59 -34.25 -4.07
N ASP A 336 10.69 -33.62 -3.33
CA ASP A 336 9.83 -34.28 -2.34
C ASP A 336 10.57 -34.88 -1.13
N THR A 337 11.86 -34.53 -0.92
CA THR A 337 12.59 -34.90 0.32
C THR A 337 12.65 -33.76 1.32
N GLN A 338 12.60 -34.11 2.61
CA GLN A 338 12.75 -33.19 3.75
C GLN A 338 14.22 -32.81 4.03
N ALA A 339 15.15 -33.15 3.13
CA ALA A 339 16.56 -32.85 3.28
C ALA A 339 16.80 -31.34 3.10
N SER A 340 17.69 -30.76 3.90
CA SER A 340 18.13 -29.38 3.69
C SER A 340 18.72 -29.24 2.29
N LEU A 341 18.25 -28.25 1.53
CA LEU A 341 18.83 -27.93 0.22
C LEU A 341 20.32 -27.62 0.41
N VAL A 342 21.15 -28.15 -0.47
CA VAL A 342 22.55 -27.77 -0.56
C VAL A 342 22.58 -26.39 -1.17
N VAL A 343 23.02 -25.38 -0.40
CA VAL A 343 23.17 -23.99 -0.88
C VAL A 343 24.64 -23.71 -1.13
N ILE A 344 24.98 -23.31 -2.34
CA ILE A 344 26.33 -23.00 -2.77
C ILE A 344 26.39 -21.57 -3.31
N GLU A 345 27.43 -20.84 -2.90
CA GLU A 345 27.77 -19.55 -3.48
C GLU A 345 28.73 -19.76 -4.63
N ASN A 346 28.44 -19.15 -5.78
CA ASN A 346 29.15 -19.44 -7.00
C ASN A 346 29.38 -18.16 -7.81
N GLU A 347 30.64 -17.80 -8.01
CA GLU A 347 31.01 -16.55 -8.70
C GLU A 347 30.73 -16.59 -10.20
N LYS A 348 30.70 -17.79 -10.80
CA LYS A 348 30.52 -17.99 -12.23
C LYS A 348 29.09 -18.43 -12.55
N PRO A 349 28.58 -18.17 -13.76
CA PRO A 349 27.23 -18.59 -14.12
C PRO A 349 27.17 -20.07 -14.57
N ARG A 350 27.76 -20.96 -13.76
CA ARG A 350 27.85 -22.41 -14.00
C ARG A 350 27.98 -23.21 -12.71
N TYR A 351 27.18 -24.25 -12.52
CA TYR A 351 27.29 -25.16 -11.39
C TYR A 351 27.22 -26.63 -11.79
N ASP A 352 28.13 -27.44 -11.25
CA ASP A 352 28.25 -28.86 -11.57
C ASP A 352 27.83 -29.69 -10.32
N ALA A 353 26.58 -30.15 -10.29
CA ALA A 353 26.05 -31.00 -9.23
C ALA A 353 26.46 -32.46 -9.48
N VAL A 354 27.29 -33.04 -8.61
CA VAL A 354 27.83 -34.41 -8.75
C VAL A 354 27.45 -35.29 -7.56
N GLY A 355 27.47 -36.61 -7.75
CA GLY A 355 27.12 -37.57 -6.69
C GLY A 355 25.62 -37.72 -6.46
N LEU A 356 24.81 -37.43 -7.48
CA LEU A 356 23.36 -37.55 -7.45
C LEU A 356 22.92 -39.02 -7.55
N LEU A 357 21.74 -39.32 -7.03
CA LEU A 357 21.10 -40.64 -7.14
C LEU A 357 20.51 -40.82 -8.54
N PRO A 358 20.67 -41.98 -9.19
CA PRO A 358 20.06 -42.26 -10.49
C PRO A 358 18.55 -42.23 -10.48
N TYR A 359 17.95 -41.92 -11.63
CA TYR A 359 16.51 -41.80 -11.84
C TYR A 359 15.77 -40.99 -10.77
N THR A 360 16.46 -40.04 -10.13
CA THR A 360 15.94 -39.24 -9.03
C THR A 360 15.68 -37.83 -9.53
N GLU A 361 14.53 -37.28 -9.16
CA GLU A 361 14.17 -35.91 -9.53
C GLU A 361 14.76 -34.95 -8.51
N TYR A 362 15.43 -33.91 -8.99
CA TYR A 362 16.08 -32.86 -8.22
C TYR A 362 15.48 -31.51 -8.57
N VAL A 363 15.32 -30.66 -7.56
CA VAL A 363 14.94 -29.25 -7.73
C VAL A 363 16.19 -28.37 -7.58
N PHE A 364 16.29 -27.34 -8.41
CA PHE A 364 17.35 -26.34 -8.36
C PHE A 364 16.74 -24.94 -8.37
N ASP A 365 17.24 -24.07 -7.49
CA ASP A 365 16.94 -22.64 -7.47
C ASP A 365 18.26 -21.88 -7.70
N ILE A 366 18.27 -20.96 -8.66
CA ILE A 366 19.46 -20.17 -9.01
C ILE A 366 19.11 -18.69 -8.88
N ALA A 367 19.69 -17.98 -7.92
CA ALA A 367 19.49 -16.53 -7.74
C ALA A 367 20.81 -15.77 -7.90
N ALA A 368 20.79 -14.67 -8.65
CA ALA A 368 21.90 -13.72 -8.64
C ALA A 368 21.82 -12.82 -7.39
N ARG A 369 22.96 -12.38 -6.84
CA ARG A 369 23.02 -11.56 -5.62
C ARG A 369 23.77 -10.25 -5.87
N THR A 370 23.21 -9.13 -5.42
CA THR A 370 23.90 -7.82 -5.31
C THR A 370 24.20 -7.49 -3.85
N GLU A 371 24.78 -6.33 -3.58
CA GLU A 371 24.96 -5.79 -2.21
C GLU A 371 23.64 -5.66 -1.43
N ALA A 372 22.51 -5.51 -2.13
CA ALA A 372 21.18 -5.46 -1.50
C ALA A 372 20.63 -6.85 -1.11
N GLY A 373 21.26 -7.93 -1.57
CA GLY A 373 20.86 -9.30 -1.28
C GLY A 373 20.55 -10.14 -2.52
N ALA A 374 20.05 -11.36 -2.28
CA ALA A 374 19.71 -12.32 -3.32
C ALA A 374 18.42 -11.91 -4.05
N GLY A 375 18.49 -11.98 -5.38
CA GLY A 375 17.40 -11.72 -6.30
C GLY A 375 16.35 -12.82 -6.35
N THR A 376 15.39 -12.64 -7.25
CA THR A 376 14.41 -13.68 -7.56
C THR A 376 15.14 -14.87 -8.18
N PRO A 377 14.95 -16.11 -7.67
CA PRO A 377 15.58 -17.28 -8.26
C PRO A 377 14.87 -17.76 -9.54
N GLU A 378 15.62 -18.41 -10.41
CA GLU A 378 15.10 -19.27 -11.48
C GLU A 378 14.98 -20.71 -10.97
N PHE A 379 13.85 -21.36 -11.25
CA PHE A 379 13.50 -22.68 -10.71
C PHE A 379 13.57 -23.76 -11.78
N LEU A 380 14.22 -24.89 -11.49
CA LEU A 380 14.30 -26.06 -12.36
C LEU A 380 13.90 -27.32 -11.60
N SER A 381 13.25 -28.26 -12.30
CA SER A 381 13.02 -29.64 -11.83
C SER A 381 13.59 -30.59 -12.87
N LEU A 382 14.65 -31.31 -12.53
CA LEU A 382 15.43 -32.13 -13.45
C LEU A 382 15.59 -33.54 -12.88
N ARG A 383 15.34 -34.58 -13.69
CA ARG A 383 15.52 -35.97 -13.30
C ARG A 383 16.81 -36.52 -13.90
N THR A 384 17.69 -37.07 -13.07
CA THR A 384 18.89 -37.79 -13.53
C THR A 384 18.53 -39.01 -14.37
N ASP A 385 19.41 -39.42 -15.28
CA ASP A 385 19.16 -40.57 -16.13
C ASP A 385 19.03 -41.90 -15.36
N VAL A 386 18.45 -42.88 -16.04
CA VAL A 386 18.33 -44.27 -15.56
C VAL A 386 19.72 -44.89 -15.42
N ALA A 387 19.94 -45.66 -14.36
CA ALA A 387 21.11 -46.53 -14.21
C ALA A 387 20.68 -47.99 -14.01
N ILE A 388 21.66 -48.90 -14.02
CA ILE A 388 21.41 -50.31 -13.70
C ILE A 388 20.90 -50.45 -12.25
N PRO A 389 19.93 -51.34 -11.99
CA PRO A 389 19.38 -51.54 -10.65
C PRO A 389 20.36 -52.28 -9.74
N THR A 390 20.16 -52.21 -8.42
CA THR A 390 20.81 -53.14 -7.49
C THR A 390 20.17 -54.54 -7.54
N SER A 391 20.71 -55.53 -6.82
CA SER A 391 20.16 -56.89 -6.83
C SER A 391 18.78 -56.96 -6.15
N PRO A 392 17.84 -57.80 -6.63
CA PRO A 392 16.56 -58.02 -5.96
C PRO A 392 16.72 -58.52 -4.52
N ARG A 393 15.77 -58.16 -3.65
CA ARG A 393 15.84 -58.41 -2.20
C ARG A 393 15.03 -59.64 -1.78
N LYS A 394 15.47 -60.30 -0.71
CA LYS A 394 14.82 -61.45 -0.04
C LYS A 394 14.25 -62.49 -1.03
N LEU A 395 15.12 -63.09 -1.83
CA LEU A 395 14.74 -64.26 -2.63
C LEU A 395 14.44 -65.44 -1.70
N GLU A 396 13.21 -65.94 -1.72
CA GLU A 396 12.79 -67.06 -0.86
C GLU A 396 11.84 -68.04 -1.58
N PRO A 397 11.85 -69.33 -1.20
CA PRO A 397 10.90 -70.31 -1.69
C PRO A 397 9.61 -70.24 -0.86
N THR A 398 8.47 -69.99 -1.50
CA THR A 398 7.16 -69.90 -0.82
C THR A 398 6.37 -71.20 -0.92
N GLU A 399 6.54 -71.94 -2.02
CA GLU A 399 6.01 -73.29 -2.15
C GLU A 399 7.09 -74.22 -2.69
N ASN A 400 7.07 -75.45 -2.20
CA ASN A 400 8.08 -76.43 -2.52
C ASN A 400 7.44 -77.82 -2.53
N THR A 401 7.51 -78.47 -3.69
CA THR A 401 6.98 -79.81 -3.96
C THR A 401 8.14 -80.76 -4.29
N ASP A 402 7.84 -81.98 -4.71
CA ASP A 402 8.84 -82.94 -5.18
C ASP A 402 9.40 -82.61 -6.58
N SER A 403 8.76 -81.70 -7.30
CA SER A 403 9.07 -81.39 -8.71
C SER A 403 9.02 -79.90 -9.07
N SER A 404 8.70 -79.04 -8.12
CA SER A 404 8.65 -77.59 -8.33
C SER A 404 9.04 -76.77 -7.10
N ILE A 405 9.60 -75.58 -7.35
CA ILE A 405 9.89 -74.56 -6.34
C ILE A 405 9.31 -73.23 -6.83
N LEU A 406 8.36 -72.67 -6.06
CA LEU A 406 7.83 -71.33 -6.28
C LEU A 406 8.70 -70.33 -5.53
N LEU A 407 9.34 -69.43 -6.26
CA LEU A 407 10.17 -68.36 -5.73
C LEU A 407 9.38 -67.06 -5.66
N ARG A 408 9.63 -66.26 -4.62
CA ARG A 408 9.24 -64.84 -4.55
C ARG A 408 10.44 -63.99 -4.13
N TRP A 409 10.44 -62.74 -4.58
CA TRP A 409 11.42 -61.73 -4.19
C TRP A 409 10.77 -60.35 -4.12
N PHE A 410 11.49 -59.40 -3.54
CA PHE A 410 11.15 -57.98 -3.57
C PHE A 410 12.05 -57.25 -4.57
N GLU A 411 11.57 -56.10 -5.02
CA GLU A 411 12.33 -55.22 -5.88
C GLU A 411 13.68 -54.82 -5.24
N PRO A 412 14.68 -54.46 -6.07
CA PRO A 412 15.95 -53.91 -5.61
C PRO A 412 15.79 -52.78 -4.59
N GLU A 413 16.76 -52.65 -3.68
CA GLU A 413 16.78 -51.52 -2.74
C GLU A 413 16.88 -50.16 -3.44
N HIS A 414 17.64 -50.12 -4.53
CA HIS A 414 17.79 -48.99 -5.42
C HIS A 414 17.45 -49.43 -6.84
N PRO A 415 16.18 -49.28 -7.26
CA PRO A 415 15.75 -49.64 -8.61
C PRO A 415 16.48 -48.84 -9.70
N ASN A 416 16.93 -47.61 -9.40
CA ASN A 416 17.67 -46.73 -10.31
C ASN A 416 16.95 -46.47 -11.66
N GLY A 417 15.64 -46.71 -11.71
CA GLY A 417 14.82 -46.71 -12.91
C GLY A 417 13.60 -47.63 -12.76
N PRO A 418 12.64 -47.57 -13.70
CA PRO A 418 11.58 -48.56 -13.78
C PRO A 418 12.18 -49.93 -14.07
N ILE A 419 11.82 -50.93 -13.27
CA ILE A 419 12.21 -52.32 -13.53
C ILE A 419 11.38 -52.86 -14.69
N LEU A 420 12.05 -53.26 -15.77
CA LEU A 420 11.38 -53.76 -16.98
C LEU A 420 11.03 -55.24 -16.84
N ASN A 421 11.98 -56.04 -16.35
CA ASN A 421 11.80 -57.46 -16.06
C ASN A 421 12.86 -57.98 -15.08
N TYR A 422 12.65 -59.22 -14.65
CA TYR A 422 13.58 -60.02 -13.87
C TYR A 422 14.08 -61.20 -14.70
N GLN A 423 15.27 -61.69 -14.38
CA GLN A 423 15.75 -62.97 -14.87
C GLN A 423 16.07 -63.88 -13.68
N VAL A 424 15.50 -65.08 -13.68
CA VAL A 424 15.73 -66.11 -12.67
C VAL A 424 16.72 -67.12 -13.24
N LYS A 425 17.71 -67.51 -12.45
CA LYS A 425 18.72 -68.51 -12.79
C LYS A 425 18.72 -69.63 -11.75
N TRP A 426 18.72 -70.88 -12.21
CA TRP A 426 18.81 -72.04 -11.32
C TRP A 426 19.67 -73.17 -11.88
N SER A 427 20.28 -73.94 -11.01
CA SER A 427 21.03 -75.16 -11.35
C SER A 427 20.90 -76.19 -10.23
N GLU A 428 21.14 -77.47 -10.54
CA GLU A 428 21.46 -78.43 -9.49
C GLU A 428 22.69 -77.93 -8.71
N TYR A 429 22.70 -78.14 -7.40
CA TYR A 429 23.75 -77.63 -6.53
C TYR A 429 25.11 -78.19 -6.97
N LEU A 430 26.06 -77.31 -7.24
CA LEU A 430 27.41 -77.62 -7.76
C LEU A 430 27.48 -78.23 -9.17
N SER A 431 26.39 -78.28 -9.95
CA SER A 431 26.45 -78.82 -11.32
C SER A 431 27.15 -77.91 -12.33
N GLY A 432 27.13 -76.60 -12.10
CA GLY A 432 27.68 -75.58 -13.01
C GLY A 432 26.82 -75.29 -14.25
N GLU A 433 25.80 -76.11 -14.53
CA GLU A 433 24.86 -75.92 -15.64
C GLU A 433 23.62 -75.15 -15.19
N PHE A 434 23.52 -73.89 -15.62
CA PHE A 434 22.43 -73.00 -15.23
C PHE A 434 21.34 -72.90 -16.31
N LYS A 435 20.08 -72.98 -15.89
CA LYS A 435 18.92 -72.58 -16.67
C LYS A 435 18.52 -71.17 -16.29
N THR A 436 17.99 -70.41 -17.24
CA THR A 436 17.50 -69.04 -17.03
C THR A 436 16.10 -68.85 -17.57
N HIS A 437 15.34 -67.92 -16.97
CA HIS A 437 14.04 -67.51 -17.46
C HIS A 437 13.79 -66.03 -17.14
N ASP A 438 13.31 -65.26 -18.11
CA ASP A 438 12.89 -63.87 -17.88
C ASP A 438 11.41 -63.83 -17.49
N THR A 439 11.06 -62.96 -16.54
CA THR A 439 9.69 -62.76 -16.07
C THR A 439 9.47 -61.32 -15.64
N GLU A 440 8.28 -60.78 -15.88
CA GLU A 440 7.88 -59.44 -15.40
C GLU A 440 7.33 -59.48 -13.96
N SER A 441 7.03 -60.68 -13.45
CA SER A 441 6.52 -60.87 -12.10
C SER A 441 7.66 -60.90 -11.07
N ASN A 442 7.35 -60.51 -9.83
CA ASN A 442 8.27 -60.68 -8.69
C ASN A 442 8.25 -62.11 -8.09
N TRP A 443 7.80 -63.08 -8.88
CA TRP A 443 7.71 -64.47 -8.52
C TRP A 443 7.90 -65.34 -9.76
N TYR A 444 8.37 -66.57 -9.55
CA TYR A 444 8.48 -67.55 -10.64
C TYR A 444 8.37 -68.97 -10.09
N ASN A 445 7.56 -69.80 -10.75
CA ASN A 445 7.44 -71.22 -10.41
C ASN A 445 8.35 -72.07 -11.30
N ILE A 446 9.44 -72.56 -10.73
CA ILE A 446 10.36 -73.47 -11.44
C ILE A 446 9.77 -74.87 -11.36
N THR A 447 9.49 -75.50 -12.50
CA THR A 447 8.91 -76.84 -12.60
C THR A 447 9.87 -77.85 -13.25
N GLY A 448 9.58 -79.14 -13.12
CA GLY A 448 10.40 -80.21 -13.70
C GLY A 448 11.71 -80.47 -12.93
N LEU A 449 11.72 -80.19 -11.64
CA LEU A 449 12.85 -80.43 -10.75
C LEU A 449 12.89 -81.90 -10.29
N LYS A 450 14.07 -82.40 -9.95
CA LYS A 450 14.26 -83.75 -9.40
C LYS A 450 13.87 -83.74 -7.91
N PRO A 451 13.17 -84.77 -7.39
CA PRO A 451 12.90 -84.91 -5.96
C PRO A 451 14.18 -84.96 -5.13
N THR A 452 14.10 -84.51 -3.88
CA THR A 452 15.19 -84.61 -2.88
C THR A 452 16.53 -84.04 -3.36
N THR A 453 16.51 -83.04 -4.25
CA THR A 453 17.70 -82.48 -4.92
C THR A 453 17.91 -81.03 -4.52
N ASN A 454 19.15 -80.67 -4.17
CA ASN A 454 19.53 -79.30 -3.86
C ASN A 454 19.66 -78.48 -5.15
N TYR A 455 19.08 -77.28 -5.16
CA TYR A 455 19.18 -76.32 -6.25
C TYR A 455 19.79 -75.01 -5.77
N SER A 456 20.70 -74.45 -6.57
CA SER A 456 21.20 -73.07 -6.44
C SER A 456 20.34 -72.14 -7.27
N LEU A 457 19.82 -71.07 -6.67
CA LEU A 457 18.82 -70.17 -7.25
C LEU A 457 19.29 -68.71 -7.10
N SER A 458 19.11 -67.90 -8.12
CA SER A 458 19.42 -66.46 -8.08
C SER A 458 18.48 -65.69 -8.99
N VAL A 459 18.23 -64.43 -8.68
CA VAL A 459 17.40 -63.55 -9.49
C VAL A 459 18.11 -62.22 -9.72
N VAL A 460 17.88 -61.59 -10.87
CA VAL A 460 18.41 -60.26 -11.22
C VAL A 460 17.30 -59.40 -11.81
N ALA A 461 17.39 -58.08 -11.64
CA ALA A 461 16.50 -57.09 -12.24
C ALA A 461 17.17 -56.35 -13.40
N LYS A 462 16.40 -55.85 -14.36
CA LYS A 462 16.88 -55.05 -15.50
C LYS A 462 16.10 -53.74 -15.62
N THR A 463 16.80 -52.65 -15.89
CA THR A 463 16.24 -51.35 -16.31
C THR A 463 16.60 -51.09 -17.78
N SER A 464 16.18 -49.96 -18.36
CA SER A 464 16.60 -49.56 -19.71
C SER A 464 18.10 -49.31 -19.85
N ALA A 465 18.81 -49.05 -18.74
CA ALA A 465 20.27 -48.92 -18.72
C ALA A 465 20.99 -50.28 -18.70
N GLY A 466 20.28 -51.37 -18.44
CA GLY A 466 20.82 -52.74 -18.48
C GLY A 466 20.53 -53.56 -17.23
N GLN A 467 21.27 -54.67 -17.12
CA GLN A 467 21.10 -55.66 -16.05
C GLN A 467 21.90 -55.29 -14.80
N GLY A 468 21.26 -55.41 -13.63
CA GLY A 468 21.92 -55.28 -12.33
C GLY A 468 22.74 -56.51 -11.93
N PRO A 469 23.27 -56.56 -10.70
CA PRO A 469 23.91 -57.75 -10.17
C PRO A 469 22.89 -58.82 -9.76
N TRP A 470 23.27 -60.09 -9.87
CA TRP A 470 22.48 -61.22 -9.34
C TRP A 470 22.31 -61.11 -7.83
N SER A 471 21.17 -61.56 -7.31
CA SER A 471 20.94 -61.75 -5.88
C SER A 471 21.95 -62.73 -5.29
N THR A 472 22.09 -62.71 -3.96
CA THR A 472 22.77 -63.79 -3.25
C THR A 472 22.17 -65.14 -3.64
N VAL A 473 23.03 -66.15 -3.80
CA VAL A 473 22.58 -67.50 -4.18
C VAL A 473 21.78 -68.11 -3.04
N LEU A 474 20.51 -68.43 -3.31
CA LEU A 474 19.65 -69.22 -2.44
C LEU A 474 19.87 -70.71 -2.75
N VAL A 475 20.12 -71.51 -1.72
CA VAL A 475 20.21 -72.97 -1.85
C VAL A 475 19.02 -73.60 -1.14
N THR A 476 18.22 -74.41 -1.84
CA THR A 476 17.08 -75.13 -1.25
C THR A 476 16.88 -76.48 -1.92
N SER A 477 16.22 -77.41 -1.24
CA SER A 477 15.98 -78.79 -1.69
C SER A 477 14.51 -79.01 -2.05
N THR A 478 14.22 -79.73 -3.12
CA THR A 478 12.86 -80.25 -3.40
C THR A 478 12.45 -81.32 -2.36
N LYS A 479 11.14 -81.49 -2.13
CA LYS A 479 10.62 -82.46 -1.15
C LYS A 479 10.68 -83.91 -1.67
N ASP A 480 10.49 -84.87 -0.77
CA ASP A 480 10.40 -86.29 -1.12
C ASP A 480 9.12 -86.62 -1.91
N LYS A 481 9.24 -87.59 -2.83
CA LYS A 481 8.12 -88.12 -3.61
C LYS A 481 7.21 -88.97 -2.71
N LYS A 482 6.08 -88.43 -2.24
CA LYS A 482 5.11 -89.17 -1.42
C LYS A 482 4.19 -90.09 -2.26
N PRO A 483 3.81 -91.30 -1.77
CA PRO A 483 2.74 -92.11 -2.35
C PRO A 483 1.35 -91.52 -2.05
N SER A 484 0.41 -91.71 -2.97
CA SER A 484 -0.95 -91.17 -2.92
C SER A 484 -1.80 -91.76 -1.78
N SER A 485 -2.22 -90.92 -0.83
CA SER A 485 -3.45 -91.14 -0.05
C SER A 485 -3.99 -89.81 0.51
N SER A 486 -5.30 -89.83 0.74
CA SER A 486 -6.25 -88.73 0.93
C SER A 486 -6.14 -87.92 2.23
N ASN A 487 -6.81 -86.75 2.15
CA ASN A 487 -7.29 -85.84 3.20
C ASN A 487 -6.25 -85.14 4.08
N SER A 488 -6.19 -83.80 3.99
CA SER A 488 -6.91 -82.90 4.90
C SER A 488 -6.43 -81.43 4.76
N GLY A 489 -7.40 -80.51 4.82
CA GLY A 489 -7.32 -79.16 5.40
C GLY A 489 -6.31 -78.15 4.86
N PHE A 490 -6.80 -77.00 4.38
CA PHE A 490 -6.45 -75.64 4.82
C PHE A 490 -6.94 -74.62 3.76
N ILE A 491 -8.08 -73.98 4.00
CA ILE A 491 -8.36 -72.64 3.49
C ILE A 491 -8.81 -71.82 4.70
N LEU A 492 -7.95 -70.93 5.16
CA LEU A 492 -8.40 -69.68 5.76
C LEU A 492 -7.35 -68.60 5.50
N ALA A 493 -7.77 -67.56 4.80
CA ALA A 493 -6.99 -66.38 4.46
C ALA A 493 -6.54 -65.65 5.74
N LEU A 494 -5.26 -65.30 5.80
CA LEU A 494 -4.72 -64.32 6.74
C LEU A 494 -5.02 -62.92 6.20
N ALA A 495 -6.16 -62.37 6.63
CA ALA A 495 -6.38 -60.94 6.67
C ALA A 495 -5.56 -60.38 7.84
N LEU A 496 -4.55 -59.55 7.54
CA LEU A 496 -3.86 -58.76 8.56
C LEU A 496 -4.77 -57.60 8.99
N GLY A 497 -5.65 -57.89 9.95
CA GLY A 497 -6.27 -56.87 10.78
C GLY A 497 -5.26 -56.36 11.81
N ILE A 498 -4.74 -55.16 11.59
CA ILE A 498 -4.11 -54.37 12.65
C ILE A 498 -5.22 -53.52 13.27
N THR A 499 -5.98 -54.10 14.19
CA THR A 499 -6.77 -53.36 15.18
C THR A 499 -6.03 -53.36 16.51
N GLY A 500 -4.89 -52.67 16.55
CA GLY A 500 -4.22 -52.34 17.80
C GLY A 500 -4.78 -51.03 18.36
N ARG A 501 -5.95 -51.05 19.01
CA ARG A 501 -6.33 -49.95 19.92
C ARG A 501 -5.46 -50.06 21.18
N PRO A 502 -4.70 -49.02 21.56
CA PRO A 502 -4.14 -48.94 22.91
C PRO A 502 -5.30 -48.91 23.91
N ARG A 503 -5.22 -49.75 24.96
CA ARG A 503 -6.13 -49.64 26.11
C ARG A 503 -5.86 -48.31 26.82
N GLU A 504 -6.89 -47.47 26.90
CA GLU A 504 -6.87 -46.23 27.68
C GLU A 504 -6.80 -46.54 29.19
N PRO A 505 -5.91 -45.89 29.96
CA PRO A 505 -6.21 -45.59 31.35
C PRO A 505 -7.32 -44.54 31.40
N SER A 506 -8.24 -44.67 32.36
CA SER A 506 -9.38 -43.78 32.57
C SER A 506 -8.95 -42.30 32.60
N VAL A 507 -9.24 -41.57 31.53
CA VAL A 507 -9.09 -40.12 31.46
C VAL A 507 -10.37 -39.50 32.03
N GLU A 508 -10.25 -38.71 33.10
CA GLU A 508 -11.34 -37.84 33.55
C GLU A 508 -11.68 -36.85 32.44
N TYR A 509 -12.93 -36.91 31.97
CA TYR A 509 -13.48 -35.96 31.02
C TYR A 509 -13.63 -34.59 31.71
N ILE A 510 -12.76 -33.64 31.36
CA ILE A 510 -12.90 -32.26 31.83
C ILE A 510 -14.09 -31.64 31.08
N ASN A 511 -15.20 -31.45 31.81
CA ASN A 511 -16.39 -30.74 31.34
C ASN A 511 -16.04 -29.33 30.79
N PRO A 512 -16.85 -28.79 29.86
CA PRO A 512 -16.56 -27.54 29.16
C PRO A 512 -16.39 -26.38 30.14
N ARG A 513 -15.34 -25.57 29.93
CA ARG A 513 -15.04 -24.42 30.78
C ARG A 513 -16.21 -23.40 30.70
N PRO A 514 -16.89 -23.09 31.81
CA PRO A 514 -18.06 -22.21 31.79
C PRO A 514 -17.74 -20.73 31.54
N ASP A 515 -16.45 -20.35 31.43
CA ASP A 515 -16.00 -18.97 31.24
C ASP A 515 -15.86 -18.54 29.77
N ILE A 516 -16.11 -19.42 28.80
CA ILE A 516 -15.93 -19.13 27.36
C ILE A 516 -17.30 -19.01 26.68
N GLN A 517 -17.61 -17.83 26.15
CA GLN A 517 -18.84 -17.55 25.41
C GLN A 517 -18.66 -17.91 23.93
N LEU A 518 -18.87 -19.20 23.60
CA LEU A 518 -18.93 -19.66 22.21
C LEU A 518 -20.38 -19.87 21.78
N VAL A 519 -20.74 -19.35 20.62
CA VAL A 519 -22.02 -19.54 19.96
C VAL A 519 -21.77 -20.36 18.68
N GLY A 520 -22.57 -21.41 18.44
CA GLY A 520 -22.47 -22.17 17.19
C GLY A 520 -22.74 -21.29 15.96
N LEU A 521 -22.43 -21.82 14.77
CA LEU A 521 -22.60 -21.12 13.49
C LEU A 521 -23.98 -20.44 13.39
N GLN A 522 -24.02 -19.10 13.34
CA GLN A 522 -25.23 -18.37 12.97
C GLN A 522 -25.31 -18.29 11.44
N LYS A 523 -26.20 -19.09 10.84
CA LYS A 523 -26.38 -19.14 9.38
C LYS A 523 -26.82 -17.78 8.84
N ASN A 524 -26.25 -17.38 7.71
CA ASN A 524 -26.76 -16.25 6.93
C ASN A 524 -27.70 -16.77 5.84
N PRO A 525 -29.04 -16.71 6.02
CA PRO A 525 -29.99 -17.33 5.11
C PRO A 525 -29.96 -16.77 3.68
N ARG A 526 -29.27 -15.66 3.42
CA ARG A 526 -29.15 -15.05 2.08
C ARG A 526 -28.03 -15.64 1.22
N ARG A 527 -27.13 -16.46 1.78
CA ARG A 527 -25.93 -16.97 1.08
C ARG A 527 -25.69 -18.47 1.26
N THR A 528 -26.68 -19.19 1.76
CA THR A 528 -26.67 -20.67 1.86
C THR A 528 -27.17 -21.28 0.55
N PHE A 529 -26.42 -22.23 -0.01
CA PHE A 529 -26.76 -22.95 -1.25
C PHE A 529 -26.96 -24.44 -0.98
N THR A 530 -27.79 -25.11 -1.78
CA THR A 530 -27.83 -26.58 -1.77
C THR A 530 -26.61 -27.14 -2.52
N VAL A 531 -26.24 -28.40 -2.24
CA VAL A 531 -25.21 -29.12 -3.02
C VAL A 531 -25.54 -29.12 -4.53
N HIS A 532 -26.81 -29.15 -4.90
CA HIS A 532 -27.25 -29.15 -6.30
C HIS A 532 -27.01 -27.81 -7.01
N ASP A 533 -27.27 -26.69 -6.32
CA ASP A 533 -27.18 -25.35 -6.90
C ASP A 533 -25.75 -24.79 -6.91
N PHE A 534 -24.85 -25.38 -6.13
CA PHE A 534 -23.50 -24.86 -5.93
C PHE A 534 -22.68 -24.78 -7.23
N GLU A 535 -22.78 -25.76 -8.14
CA GLU A 535 -22.04 -25.73 -9.42
C GLU A 535 -22.49 -24.57 -10.31
N GLN A 536 -23.80 -24.30 -10.36
CA GLN A 536 -24.34 -23.16 -11.10
C GLN A 536 -23.89 -21.85 -10.46
N LYS A 537 -23.87 -21.78 -9.12
CA LYS A 537 -23.39 -20.61 -8.39
C LYS A 537 -21.90 -20.37 -8.64
N TYR A 538 -21.07 -21.40 -8.50
CA TYR A 538 -19.63 -21.36 -8.79
C TYR A 538 -19.39 -20.80 -10.20
N THR A 539 -20.07 -21.36 -11.20
CA THR A 539 -19.99 -20.89 -12.60
C THR A 539 -20.46 -19.45 -12.76
N SER A 540 -21.55 -19.05 -12.06
CA SER A 540 -22.07 -17.67 -12.14
C SER A 540 -21.13 -16.63 -11.56
N ILE A 541 -20.47 -16.91 -10.41
CA ILE A 541 -19.47 -16.03 -9.81
C ILE A 541 -18.22 -15.99 -10.71
N HIS A 542 -17.88 -17.13 -11.33
CA HIS A 542 -16.73 -17.27 -12.20
C HIS A 542 -16.91 -16.68 -13.62
N ARG A 543 -18.12 -16.21 -13.97
CA ARG A 543 -18.49 -15.72 -15.32
C ARG A 543 -17.58 -14.60 -15.87
N TYR A 544 -16.90 -13.87 -14.99
CA TYR A 544 -15.95 -12.80 -15.33
C TYR A 544 -14.54 -13.05 -14.76
N GLY A 545 -14.13 -14.32 -14.63
CA GLY A 545 -12.87 -14.71 -14.00
C GLY A 545 -12.97 -14.80 -12.47
N GLN A 546 -11.88 -14.47 -11.75
CA GLN A 546 -11.84 -14.53 -10.28
C GLN A 546 -12.44 -13.30 -9.57
N SER A 547 -12.84 -12.27 -10.35
CA SER A 547 -13.30 -10.96 -9.84
C SER A 547 -14.49 -11.06 -8.89
N GLY A 548 -15.45 -11.93 -9.16
CA GLY A 548 -16.64 -12.12 -8.30
C GLY A 548 -16.29 -12.68 -6.91
N PHE A 549 -15.37 -13.64 -6.83
CA PHE A 549 -14.90 -14.19 -5.55
C PHE A 549 -14.10 -13.17 -4.75
N LEU A 550 -13.27 -12.37 -5.43
CA LEU A 550 -12.49 -11.32 -4.79
C LEU A 550 -13.41 -10.20 -4.26
N GLN A 551 -14.46 -9.84 -4.99
CA GLN A 551 -15.46 -8.90 -4.50
C GLN A 551 -16.15 -9.40 -3.23
N GLU A 552 -16.56 -10.66 -3.21
CA GLU A 552 -17.15 -11.28 -2.02
C GLU A 552 -16.16 -11.31 -0.84
N PHE A 553 -14.89 -11.59 -1.10
CA PHE A 553 -13.85 -11.56 -0.07
C PHE A 553 -13.61 -10.14 0.49
N GLU A 554 -13.68 -9.10 -0.34
CA GLU A 554 -13.61 -7.71 0.12
C GLU A 554 -14.85 -7.29 0.94
N GLU A 555 -16.04 -7.81 0.61
CA GLU A 555 -17.23 -7.66 1.46
C GLU A 555 -17.04 -8.35 2.82
N LEU A 556 -16.51 -9.58 2.82
CA LEU A 556 -16.21 -10.34 4.02
C LEU A 556 -15.26 -9.60 4.97
N LYS A 557 -14.24 -8.92 4.44
CA LYS A 557 -13.34 -8.06 5.24
C LYS A 557 -14.09 -6.90 5.90
N LYS A 558 -15.03 -6.28 5.19
CA LYS A 558 -15.82 -5.15 5.72
C LYS A 558 -16.80 -5.59 6.79
N GLU A 559 -17.39 -6.78 6.64
CA GLU A 559 -18.36 -7.34 7.60
C GLU A 559 -17.70 -8.07 8.78
N SER A 560 -16.38 -8.30 8.72
CA SER A 560 -15.64 -9.04 9.76
C SER A 560 -15.76 -8.36 11.14
N PRO A 561 -16.28 -9.08 12.16
CA PRO A 561 -16.41 -8.54 13.50
C PRO A 561 -15.08 -8.11 14.11
N GLN A 562 -15.08 -7.01 14.85
CA GLN A 562 -13.94 -6.54 15.61
C GLN A 562 -14.20 -6.77 17.10
N HIS A 563 -13.22 -7.37 17.78
CA HIS A 563 -13.29 -7.66 19.21
C HIS A 563 -12.05 -7.15 19.95
N PRO A 564 -12.14 -6.87 21.26
CA PRO A 564 -10.98 -6.47 22.05
C PRO A 564 -9.87 -7.53 22.06
N CYS A 565 -8.61 -7.09 22.07
CA CYS A 565 -7.40 -7.92 22.21
C CYS A 565 -6.49 -7.40 23.35
N ASN A 566 -7.07 -6.93 24.46
CA ASN A 566 -6.35 -6.25 25.52
C ASN A 566 -5.26 -7.13 26.13
N ALA A 567 -5.53 -8.44 26.33
CA ALA A 567 -4.55 -9.36 26.88
C ALA A 567 -3.31 -9.49 25.98
N ALA A 568 -3.51 -9.54 24.65
CA ALA A 568 -2.43 -9.62 23.67
C ALA A 568 -1.57 -8.35 23.60
N LYS A 569 -2.13 -7.21 24.01
CA LYS A 569 -1.50 -5.88 23.97
C LYS A 569 -0.81 -5.48 25.28
N MET A 570 -0.93 -6.28 26.34
CA MET A 570 -0.18 -6.04 27.58
C MET A 570 1.32 -6.12 27.32
N GLU A 571 2.11 -5.26 27.97
CA GLU A 571 3.55 -5.12 27.76
C GLU A 571 4.30 -6.46 27.84
N GLU A 572 3.98 -7.28 28.85
CA GLU A 572 4.51 -8.63 29.06
C GLU A 572 4.18 -9.64 27.95
N ASN A 573 3.19 -9.34 27.09
CA ASN A 573 2.68 -10.24 26.05
C ASN A 573 3.09 -9.82 24.64
N LEU A 574 3.65 -8.62 24.45
CA LEU A 574 3.98 -8.10 23.12
C LEU A 574 4.91 -9.04 22.35
N THR A 575 5.95 -9.56 23.00
CA THR A 575 6.91 -10.49 22.39
C THR A 575 6.35 -11.89 22.13
N LYS A 576 5.15 -12.20 22.62
CA LYS A 576 4.49 -13.51 22.42
C LYS A 576 3.68 -13.55 21.13
N ASN A 577 3.48 -12.41 20.47
CA ASN A 577 2.76 -12.31 19.20
C ASN A 577 3.76 -12.28 18.03
N ARG A 578 3.62 -13.18 17.06
CA ARG A 578 4.47 -13.19 15.85
C ARG A 578 4.21 -11.94 14.99
N TRP A 579 2.97 -11.48 14.95
CA TRP A 579 2.53 -10.34 14.13
C TRP A 579 1.70 -9.37 14.96
N VAL A 580 2.07 -8.10 14.93
CA VAL A 580 1.39 -7.03 15.69
C VAL A 580 -0.06 -6.80 15.28
N LYS A 581 -0.45 -7.23 14.06
CA LYS A 581 -1.81 -7.09 13.52
C LYS A 581 -2.68 -8.34 13.69
N ILE A 582 -2.12 -9.48 14.10
CA ILE A 582 -2.84 -10.75 14.24
C ILE A 582 -2.85 -11.13 15.71
N LEU A 583 -3.74 -10.50 16.46
CA LEU A 583 -3.83 -10.62 17.91
C LEU A 583 -5.04 -11.46 18.32
N ALA A 584 -4.88 -12.30 19.33
CA ALA A 584 -5.98 -13.12 19.83
C ALA A 584 -7.09 -12.26 20.47
N PHE A 585 -8.35 -12.50 20.09
CA PHE A 585 -9.51 -11.86 20.72
C PHE A 585 -9.71 -12.32 22.16
N ASP A 586 -10.03 -11.38 23.06
CA ASP A 586 -10.10 -11.64 24.50
C ASP A 586 -11.22 -12.62 24.89
N HIS A 587 -12.37 -12.58 24.20
CA HIS A 587 -13.56 -13.36 24.57
C HIS A 587 -13.41 -14.86 24.27
N SER A 588 -12.56 -15.21 23.31
CA SER A 588 -12.35 -16.59 22.82
C SER A 588 -10.92 -17.08 23.01
N ARG A 589 -10.02 -16.29 23.62
CA ARG A 589 -8.60 -16.66 23.76
C ARG A 589 -8.43 -17.90 24.63
N VAL A 590 -7.42 -18.70 24.30
CA VAL A 590 -6.94 -19.76 25.19
C VAL A 590 -6.20 -19.11 26.37
N LYS A 591 -6.55 -19.53 27.58
CA LYS A 591 -5.89 -19.11 28.83
C LYS A 591 -5.09 -20.28 29.39
N ILE A 592 -3.79 -20.06 29.61
CA ILE A 592 -2.89 -21.03 30.25
C ILE A 592 -2.58 -20.59 31.68
N GLN A 593 -2.40 -21.52 32.59
CA GLN A 593 -1.93 -21.25 33.95
C GLN A 593 -0.47 -21.67 34.06
N PRO A 594 0.50 -20.75 33.99
CA PRO A 594 1.90 -21.09 34.20
C PRO A 594 2.13 -21.55 35.65
N ASP A 595 3.14 -22.39 35.86
CA ASP A 595 3.52 -22.86 37.20
C ASP A 595 3.88 -21.67 38.12
N ALA A 596 3.61 -21.80 39.42
CA ALA A 596 3.77 -20.72 40.41
C ALA A 596 5.22 -20.21 40.52
N ALA A 597 6.21 -21.01 40.10
CA ALA A 597 7.61 -20.63 40.04
C ALA A 597 7.99 -19.88 38.75
N ALA A 598 7.20 -20.01 37.69
CA ALA A 598 7.48 -19.38 36.40
C ALA A 598 6.71 -18.06 36.32
N ASN A 599 7.41 -16.94 36.49
CA ASN A 599 6.91 -15.56 36.34
C ASN A 599 6.51 -15.27 34.86
N ARG A 600 5.55 -16.03 34.33
CA ARG A 600 5.03 -15.98 32.96
C ARG A 600 3.57 -15.55 33.00
N SER A 601 3.13 -14.83 31.98
CA SER A 601 1.72 -14.43 31.83
C SER A 601 0.82 -15.61 31.44
N ASN A 602 -0.49 -15.47 31.65
CA ASN A 602 -1.52 -16.46 31.27
C ASN A 602 -1.87 -16.49 29.76
N PHE A 603 -1.04 -15.84 28.94
CA PHE A 603 -1.32 -15.53 27.55
C PHE A 603 -0.50 -16.39 26.58
N ILE A 604 -1.21 -16.91 25.59
CA ILE A 604 -0.71 -17.46 24.34
C ILE A 604 -1.60 -16.91 23.21
N ASN A 605 -1.01 -16.61 22.04
CA ASN A 605 -1.79 -16.14 20.88
C ASN A 605 -2.52 -17.33 20.24
N ALA A 606 -3.68 -17.66 20.81
CA ALA A 606 -4.54 -18.74 20.36
C ALA A 606 -6.00 -18.42 20.73
N ASN A 607 -6.94 -18.85 19.88
CA ASN A 607 -8.38 -18.71 20.13
C ASN A 607 -9.08 -20.05 19.93
N TYR A 608 -10.13 -20.31 20.70
CA TYR A 608 -11.07 -21.38 20.40
C TYR A 608 -11.92 -20.99 19.20
N ILE A 609 -12.14 -21.94 18.30
CA ILE A 609 -13.06 -21.79 17.17
C ILE A 609 -14.11 -22.92 17.29
N PRO A 610 -15.41 -22.60 17.25
CA PRO A 610 -16.46 -23.61 17.17
C PRO A 610 -16.37 -24.42 15.89
N GLY A 611 -16.73 -25.71 15.97
CA GLY A 611 -16.95 -26.55 14.80
C GLY A 611 -18.44 -26.77 14.54
N ASP A 612 -18.74 -27.61 13.54
CA ASP A 612 -20.13 -28.02 13.27
C ASP A 612 -20.61 -29.04 14.31
N SER A 613 -19.74 -29.97 14.69
CA SER A 613 -20.09 -31.08 15.58
C SER A 613 -20.01 -30.69 17.06
N TYR A 614 -19.08 -29.81 17.44
CA TYR A 614 -18.90 -29.40 18.83
C TYR A 614 -18.50 -27.93 18.99
N LEU A 615 -18.93 -27.30 20.09
CA LEU A 615 -18.58 -25.90 20.41
C LEU A 615 -17.09 -25.69 20.70
N LEU A 616 -16.42 -26.66 21.34
CA LEU A 616 -14.98 -26.61 21.62
C LEU A 616 -14.24 -27.59 20.72
N GLU A 617 -14.26 -27.32 19.42
CA GLU A 617 -13.69 -28.23 18.43
C GLU A 617 -12.26 -27.92 18.04
N TYR A 618 -11.94 -26.64 17.84
CA TYR A 618 -10.60 -26.24 17.42
C TYR A 618 -9.99 -25.23 18.36
N ILE A 619 -8.66 -25.27 18.45
CA ILE A 619 -7.81 -24.16 18.87
C ILE A 619 -7.02 -23.70 17.65
N ALA A 620 -7.23 -22.48 17.20
CA ALA A 620 -6.40 -21.85 16.16
C ALA A 620 -5.29 -21.02 16.80
N THR A 621 -4.04 -21.31 16.48
CA THR A 621 -2.87 -20.61 17.07
C THR A 621 -1.78 -20.33 16.03
N GLN A 622 -0.91 -19.36 16.32
CA GLN A 622 0.30 -19.12 15.55
C GLN A 622 1.33 -20.23 15.77
N GLY A 623 2.30 -20.36 14.85
CA GLY A 623 3.43 -21.27 15.03
C GLY A 623 4.28 -20.82 16.22
N PRO A 624 4.69 -21.73 17.11
CA PRO A 624 5.54 -21.41 18.26
C PRO A 624 6.74 -20.54 17.91
N LEU A 625 7.04 -19.58 18.79
CA LEU A 625 8.24 -18.75 18.79
C LEU A 625 9.21 -19.29 19.85
N ALA A 626 10.49 -18.95 19.77
CA ALA A 626 11.50 -19.49 20.72
C ALA A 626 11.11 -19.24 22.18
N ASN A 627 10.52 -18.07 22.46
CA ASN A 627 10.04 -17.67 23.78
C ASN A 627 8.63 -18.18 24.14
N THR A 628 7.90 -18.85 23.23
CA THR A 628 6.53 -19.35 23.48
C THR A 628 6.37 -20.86 23.31
N ILE A 629 7.42 -21.62 22.98
CA ILE A 629 7.35 -23.10 22.89
C ILE A 629 6.84 -23.72 24.21
N ASN A 630 7.31 -23.23 25.35
CA ASN A 630 6.90 -23.75 26.65
C ASN A 630 5.40 -23.47 26.89
N ASP A 631 4.94 -22.26 26.57
CA ASP A 631 3.54 -21.86 26.67
C ASP A 631 2.65 -22.69 25.74
N PHE A 632 3.15 -23.04 24.55
CA PHE A 632 2.48 -23.93 23.61
C PHE A 632 2.24 -25.32 24.18
N TRP A 633 3.26 -25.95 24.76
CA TRP A 633 3.09 -27.26 25.40
C TRP A 633 2.21 -27.17 26.65
N THR A 634 2.30 -26.09 27.44
CA THR A 634 1.38 -25.84 28.54
C THR A 634 -0.07 -25.78 28.04
N ALA A 635 -0.33 -25.13 26.90
CA ALA A 635 -1.65 -25.12 26.28
C ALA A 635 -2.08 -26.53 25.82
N VAL A 636 -1.22 -27.28 25.11
CA VAL A 636 -1.50 -28.65 24.67
C VAL A 636 -1.92 -29.54 25.84
N TRP A 637 -1.18 -29.48 26.96
CA TRP A 637 -1.48 -30.25 28.15
C TRP A 637 -2.77 -29.80 28.85
N GLN A 638 -2.90 -28.51 29.18
CA GLN A 638 -4.01 -27.99 29.98
C GLN A 638 -5.35 -27.97 29.24
N GLN A 639 -5.32 -27.95 27.90
CA GLN A 639 -6.52 -28.06 27.07
C GLN A 639 -6.80 -29.50 26.66
N SER A 640 -6.03 -30.49 27.14
CA SER A 640 -6.20 -31.90 26.80
C SER A 640 -6.22 -32.14 25.29
N VAL A 641 -5.37 -31.43 24.54
CA VAL A 641 -5.31 -31.50 23.08
C VAL A 641 -4.89 -32.92 22.66
N PRO A 642 -5.75 -33.70 21.98
CA PRO A 642 -5.39 -35.05 21.52
C PRO A 642 -4.60 -35.03 20.22
N MET A 643 -4.71 -33.93 19.45
CA MET A 643 -4.13 -33.82 18.12
C MET A 643 -3.66 -32.40 17.82
N ILE A 644 -2.49 -32.30 17.20
CA ILE A 644 -1.92 -31.07 16.64
C ILE A 644 -1.88 -31.20 15.11
N VAL A 645 -2.48 -30.25 14.40
CA VAL A 645 -2.43 -30.13 12.95
C VAL A 645 -1.52 -28.96 12.59
N MET A 646 -0.40 -29.25 11.94
CA MET A 646 0.61 -28.29 11.50
C MET A 646 0.52 -28.09 9.98
N LEU A 647 0.42 -26.84 9.53
CA LEU A 647 0.19 -26.48 8.12
C LEU A 647 1.31 -25.60 7.54
N THR A 648 2.50 -25.62 8.16
CA THR A 648 3.65 -24.81 7.77
C THR A 648 4.91 -25.58 8.06
N GLN A 649 5.95 -25.37 7.27
CA GLN A 649 7.28 -25.85 7.61
C GLN A 649 7.85 -25.00 8.77
N CYS A 650 8.92 -25.46 9.41
CA CYS A 650 9.61 -24.62 10.41
C CYS A 650 10.32 -23.42 9.76
N VAL A 651 10.78 -23.60 8.52
CA VAL A 651 11.42 -22.57 7.70
C VAL A 651 10.85 -22.65 6.28
N GLU A 652 10.42 -21.52 5.74
CA GLU A 652 9.89 -21.39 4.38
C GLU A 652 10.54 -20.19 3.70
N ARG A 653 11.14 -20.37 2.52
CA ARG A 653 11.88 -19.30 1.80
C ARG A 653 12.88 -18.56 2.70
N ALA A 654 13.65 -19.32 3.48
CA ALA A 654 14.60 -18.83 4.50
C ALA A 654 13.99 -18.02 5.67
N VAL A 655 12.65 -17.91 5.76
CA VAL A 655 11.97 -17.24 6.87
C VAL A 655 11.54 -18.28 7.90
N LYS A 656 11.87 -18.04 9.18
CA LYS A 656 11.46 -18.90 10.29
C LYS A 656 9.98 -18.73 10.62
N THR A 657 9.15 -19.61 10.08
CA THR A 657 7.69 -19.62 10.22
C THR A 657 7.21 -20.33 11.48
N CYS A 658 8.00 -21.24 12.04
CA CYS A 658 7.67 -21.97 13.27
C CYS A 658 8.95 -22.50 13.94
N GLU A 659 9.05 -22.39 15.26
CA GLU A 659 10.06 -23.16 15.99
C GLU A 659 9.73 -24.65 15.96
N LYS A 660 10.76 -25.49 15.87
CA LYS A 660 10.59 -26.94 16.07
C LYS A 660 10.31 -27.20 17.56
N TYR A 661 9.08 -27.55 17.86
CA TYR A 661 8.60 -27.78 19.23
C TYR A 661 8.56 -29.26 19.63
N TRP A 662 9.16 -30.16 18.85
CA TRP A 662 9.27 -31.59 19.16
C TRP A 662 10.70 -32.10 19.01
N PRO A 663 11.11 -33.15 19.76
CA PRO A 663 12.41 -33.80 19.60
C PRO A 663 12.44 -34.76 18.40
N ASN A 664 13.62 -35.27 18.00
CA ASN A 664 13.69 -36.29 16.94
C ASN A 664 13.07 -37.61 17.40
N GLN A 665 12.80 -38.53 16.47
CA GLN A 665 12.25 -39.84 16.81
C GLN A 665 13.16 -40.58 17.79
N GLY A 666 12.57 -41.11 18.87
CA GLY A 666 13.26 -41.79 19.96
C GLY A 666 13.85 -40.86 21.03
N GLU A 667 14.00 -39.56 20.74
CA GLU A 667 14.49 -38.57 21.69
C GLU A 667 13.39 -38.02 22.60
N THR A 668 13.82 -37.58 23.78
CA THR A 668 12.97 -36.93 24.78
C THR A 668 13.54 -35.55 25.11
N LYS A 669 12.69 -34.53 25.13
CA LYS A 669 13.06 -33.16 25.47
C LYS A 669 12.09 -32.54 26.45
N LEU A 670 12.60 -31.69 27.33
CA LEU A 670 11.82 -30.95 28.31
C LEU A 670 11.45 -29.55 27.77
N TYR A 671 10.18 -29.18 27.85
CA TYR A 671 9.64 -27.88 27.46
C TYR A 671 8.89 -27.23 28.64
N GLY A 672 9.59 -26.38 29.39
CA GLY A 672 9.14 -25.98 30.72
C GLY A 672 9.12 -27.21 31.63
N ASP A 673 7.94 -27.63 32.06
CA ASP A 673 7.76 -28.76 32.97
C ASP A 673 7.20 -30.00 32.25
N ILE A 674 6.91 -29.88 30.96
CA ILE A 674 6.32 -30.95 30.15
C ILE A 674 7.44 -31.66 29.40
N GLN A 675 7.62 -32.93 29.71
CA GLN A 675 8.52 -33.81 28.98
C GLN A 675 7.80 -34.34 27.74
N VAL A 676 8.42 -34.21 26.58
CA VAL A 676 7.87 -34.62 25.29
C VAL A 676 8.83 -35.61 24.66
N GLN A 677 8.34 -36.78 24.29
CA GLN A 677 9.07 -37.79 23.56
C GLN A 677 8.39 -38.09 22.23
N THR A 678 9.15 -38.12 21.13
CA THR A 678 8.62 -38.58 19.83
C THR A 678 8.75 -40.09 19.74
N THR A 679 7.65 -40.82 19.98
CA THR A 679 7.67 -42.29 20.02
C THR A 679 7.58 -42.92 18.63
N ASN A 680 6.91 -42.24 17.69
CA ASN A 680 6.80 -42.70 16.31
C ASN A 680 6.82 -41.50 15.34
N GLU A 681 7.40 -41.71 14.16
CA GLU A 681 7.36 -40.77 13.04
C GLU A 681 7.18 -41.55 11.73
N THR A 682 6.16 -41.19 10.96
CA THR A 682 5.88 -41.77 9.63
C THR A 682 5.81 -40.64 8.62
N ILE A 683 6.71 -40.68 7.64
CA ILE A 683 6.73 -39.73 6.52
C ILE A 683 5.89 -40.34 5.39
N LEU A 684 4.84 -39.62 4.98
CA LEU A 684 3.99 -39.93 3.82
C LEU A 684 4.24 -38.89 2.73
N THR A 685 3.70 -39.13 1.54
CA THR A 685 3.90 -38.27 0.35
C THR A 685 3.55 -36.80 0.62
N SER A 686 2.41 -36.56 1.25
CA SER A 686 1.86 -35.21 1.47
C SER A 686 1.88 -34.77 2.93
N HIS A 687 2.19 -35.67 3.87
CA HIS A 687 2.06 -35.42 5.31
C HIS A 687 3.09 -36.17 6.14
N VAL A 688 3.37 -35.69 7.35
CA VAL A 688 4.10 -36.44 8.38
C VAL A 688 3.20 -36.70 9.58
N LEU A 689 3.13 -37.95 10.01
CA LEU A 689 2.47 -38.36 11.24
C LEU A 689 3.52 -38.56 12.33
N ARG A 690 3.28 -37.99 13.50
CA ARG A 690 4.11 -38.20 14.70
C ARG A 690 3.23 -38.55 15.88
N VAL A 691 3.71 -39.43 16.74
CA VAL A 691 3.08 -39.68 18.04
C VAL A 691 4.00 -39.15 19.12
N PHE A 692 3.49 -38.23 19.92
CA PHE A 692 4.18 -37.70 21.08
C PHE A 692 3.67 -38.37 22.34
N LEU A 693 4.57 -38.89 23.16
CA LEU A 693 4.27 -39.20 24.56
C LEU A 693 4.65 -37.97 25.38
N ILE A 694 3.65 -37.31 25.94
CA ILE A 694 3.86 -36.15 26.82
C ILE A 694 3.64 -36.54 28.27
N GLN A 695 4.51 -36.07 29.14
CA GLN A 695 4.48 -36.33 30.57
C GLN A 695 4.58 -35.02 31.34
N TYR A 696 3.69 -34.86 32.31
CA TYR A 696 3.74 -33.79 33.30
C TYR A 696 3.36 -34.37 34.65
N GLN A 697 4.22 -34.16 35.65
CA GLN A 697 4.12 -34.83 36.95
C GLN A 697 4.05 -36.37 36.76
N ASN A 698 3.07 -37.03 37.37
CA ASN A 698 2.87 -38.49 37.30
C ASN A 698 1.83 -38.92 36.26
N GLN A 699 1.44 -38.03 35.34
CA GLN A 699 0.49 -38.34 34.27
C GLN A 699 1.18 -38.34 32.91
N GLN A 700 0.75 -39.24 32.02
CA GLN A 700 1.21 -39.33 30.64
C GLN A 700 0.03 -39.32 29.67
N ARG A 701 0.21 -38.73 28.49
CA ARG A 701 -0.79 -38.67 27.42
C ARG A 701 -0.12 -38.84 26.07
N HIS A 702 -0.84 -39.44 25.12
CA HIS A 702 -0.42 -39.46 23.72
C HIS A 702 -1.05 -38.28 22.97
N VAL A 703 -0.25 -37.59 22.16
CA VAL A 703 -0.71 -36.53 21.25
C VAL A 703 -0.29 -36.90 19.83
N LEU A 704 -1.27 -36.97 18.93
CA LEU A 704 -1.01 -37.18 17.51
C LEU A 704 -0.65 -35.85 16.86
N HIS A 705 0.43 -35.79 16.12
CA HIS A 705 0.84 -34.61 15.37
C HIS A 705 0.84 -34.90 13.88
N VAL A 706 -0.02 -34.19 13.15
CA VAL A 706 -0.27 -34.37 11.73
C VAL A 706 0.24 -33.11 11.01
N HIS A 707 1.33 -33.24 10.27
CA HIS A 707 1.97 -32.14 9.58
C HIS A 707 1.70 -32.22 8.08
N PHE A 708 0.97 -31.26 7.52
CA PHE A 708 0.81 -31.14 6.07
C PHE A 708 2.03 -30.48 5.45
N THR A 709 2.76 -31.25 4.64
CA THR A 709 3.99 -30.80 3.99
C THR A 709 3.76 -30.32 2.56
N GLY A 710 2.61 -30.63 1.97
CA GLY A 710 2.23 -30.23 0.60
C GLY A 710 1.78 -28.77 0.44
N TRP A 711 1.65 -27.99 1.52
CA TRP A 711 1.28 -26.57 1.39
C TRP A 711 2.48 -25.70 0.94
N PRO A 712 2.42 -25.01 -0.21
CA PRO A 712 3.54 -24.21 -0.71
C PRO A 712 3.82 -22.96 0.15
N ALA A 713 5.07 -22.50 0.15
CA ALA A 713 5.48 -21.30 0.89
C ALA A 713 4.68 -20.02 0.52
N ALA A 714 4.20 -19.92 -0.73
CA ALA A 714 3.22 -18.91 -1.13
C ALA A 714 2.08 -19.52 -1.92
N GLY A 715 0.89 -18.93 -1.77
CA GLY A 715 -0.34 -19.39 -2.42
C GLY A 715 -1.04 -20.54 -1.68
N CYS A 716 -1.84 -21.27 -2.44
CA CYS A 716 -2.63 -22.42 -1.99
C CYS A 716 -2.07 -23.72 -2.60
N PRO A 717 -2.40 -24.90 -2.04
CA PRO A 717 -2.10 -26.18 -2.67
C PRO A 717 -2.62 -26.22 -4.11
N ARG A 718 -1.84 -26.83 -5.02
CA ARG A 718 -2.21 -26.89 -6.45
C ARG A 718 -3.37 -27.84 -6.72
N SER A 719 -3.53 -28.86 -5.89
CA SER A 719 -4.56 -29.89 -6.00
C SER A 719 -5.53 -29.77 -4.83
N PRO A 720 -6.81 -29.42 -5.07
CA PRO A 720 -7.87 -29.56 -4.07
C PRO A 720 -8.02 -30.99 -3.55
N GLU A 721 -7.80 -32.00 -4.39
CA GLU A 721 -7.92 -33.42 -4.05
C GLU A 721 -6.93 -33.84 -2.96
N GLU A 722 -5.67 -33.43 -3.07
CA GLU A 722 -4.63 -33.72 -2.07
C GLU A 722 -4.99 -33.11 -0.72
N PHE A 723 -5.48 -31.86 -0.73
CA PHE A 723 -5.89 -31.17 0.49
C PHE A 723 -7.17 -31.75 1.11
N LEU A 724 -8.14 -32.17 0.29
CA LEU A 724 -9.32 -32.88 0.78
C LEU A 724 -8.95 -34.26 1.36
N HIS A 725 -8.04 -34.98 0.70
CA HIS A 725 -7.52 -36.24 1.21
C HIS A 725 -6.83 -36.04 2.56
N PHE A 726 -6.05 -34.97 2.73
CA PHE A 726 -5.46 -34.63 4.02
C PHE A 726 -6.51 -34.49 5.13
N ILE A 727 -7.55 -33.70 4.88
CA ILE A 727 -8.59 -33.45 5.88
C ILE A 727 -9.30 -34.77 6.24
N ARG A 728 -9.55 -35.64 5.25
CA ARG A 728 -10.09 -37.00 5.47
C ARG A 728 -9.15 -37.84 6.35
N VAL A 729 -7.83 -37.77 6.13
CA VAL A 729 -6.83 -38.43 6.98
C VAL A 729 -6.90 -37.91 8.40
N VAL A 730 -6.89 -36.58 8.62
CA VAL A 730 -7.04 -36.00 9.96
C VAL A 730 -8.32 -36.51 10.62
N ARG A 731 -9.46 -36.41 9.93
CA ARG A 731 -10.76 -36.82 10.48
C ARG A 731 -10.86 -38.31 10.77
N SER A 732 -10.20 -39.17 10.00
CA SER A 732 -10.12 -40.61 10.29
C SER A 732 -9.47 -40.93 11.65
N GLN A 733 -8.68 -39.99 12.19
CA GLN A 733 -7.99 -40.12 13.48
C GLN A 733 -8.74 -39.43 14.63
N VAL A 734 -9.81 -38.69 14.35
CA VAL A 734 -10.63 -38.02 15.36
C VAL A 734 -11.67 -38.99 15.88
N SER A 735 -11.65 -39.25 17.19
CA SER A 735 -12.67 -40.06 17.86
C SER A 735 -13.85 -39.20 18.32
N ASP A 736 -15.07 -39.74 18.26
CA ASP A 736 -16.30 -39.12 18.82
C ASP A 736 -16.21 -38.85 20.33
N LYS A 737 -15.30 -39.55 21.05
CA LYS A 737 -15.05 -39.40 22.49
C LYS A 737 -13.74 -38.65 22.77
N ARG A 738 -13.48 -37.55 22.07
CA ARG A 738 -12.21 -36.83 22.21
C ARG A 738 -12.07 -36.14 23.58
N PRO A 739 -10.87 -36.14 24.19
CA PRO A 739 -10.62 -35.53 25.50
C PRO A 739 -10.47 -33.99 25.47
N GLY A 740 -10.38 -33.38 24.28
CA GLY A 740 -10.19 -31.93 24.08
C GLY A 740 -10.22 -31.51 22.61
N PRO A 741 -10.00 -30.22 22.30
CA PRO A 741 -10.06 -29.65 20.94
C PRO A 741 -8.82 -30.01 20.11
N MET A 742 -8.98 -30.03 18.78
CA MET A 742 -7.87 -30.14 17.85
C MET A 742 -7.12 -28.80 17.77
N LEU A 743 -5.81 -28.80 18.01
CA LEU A 743 -5.00 -27.61 17.87
C LEU A 743 -4.50 -27.52 16.42
N VAL A 744 -4.83 -26.44 15.71
CA VAL A 744 -4.43 -26.21 14.32
C VAL A 744 -3.58 -24.96 14.23
N HIS A 745 -2.42 -25.04 13.58
CA HIS A 745 -1.54 -23.89 13.43
C HIS A 745 -0.82 -23.84 12.07
N CYS A 746 -0.47 -22.62 11.67
CA CYS A 746 0.44 -22.31 10.58
C CYS A 746 1.40 -21.21 11.08
N SER A 747 2.06 -20.43 10.20
CA SER A 747 2.92 -19.33 10.65
C SER A 747 2.18 -18.31 11.53
N ALA A 748 1.13 -17.68 10.99
CA ALA A 748 0.33 -16.67 11.71
C ALA A 748 -0.91 -17.25 12.43
N GLY A 749 -1.30 -18.48 12.12
CA GLY A 749 -2.48 -19.11 12.70
C GLY A 749 -3.82 -18.61 12.18
N VAL A 750 -3.87 -17.99 11.00
CA VAL A 750 -5.11 -17.42 10.41
C VAL A 750 -5.33 -17.77 8.94
N GLY A 751 -4.30 -17.75 8.10
CA GLY A 751 -4.40 -18.07 6.67
C GLY A 751 -4.66 -19.55 6.42
N ARG A 752 -3.60 -20.36 6.34
CA ARG A 752 -3.71 -21.83 6.14
C ARG A 752 -4.55 -22.51 7.23
N THR A 753 -4.37 -22.11 8.49
CA THR A 753 -5.19 -22.55 9.63
C THR A 753 -6.67 -22.27 9.40
N GLY A 754 -7.01 -21.07 8.92
CA GLY A 754 -8.39 -20.73 8.61
C GLY A 754 -8.92 -21.52 7.42
N THR A 755 -8.13 -21.70 6.36
CA THR A 755 -8.56 -22.51 5.21
C THR A 755 -8.83 -23.97 5.61
N PHE A 756 -7.96 -24.58 6.43
CA PHE A 756 -8.17 -25.93 6.95
C PHE A 756 -9.42 -26.04 7.81
N ILE A 757 -9.57 -25.18 8.82
CA ILE A 757 -10.74 -25.22 9.71
C ILE A 757 -12.03 -24.94 8.93
N ALA A 758 -12.03 -23.98 8.00
CA ALA A 758 -13.19 -23.67 7.17
C ALA A 758 -13.58 -24.86 6.29
N MET A 759 -12.62 -25.47 5.59
CA MET A 759 -12.90 -26.63 4.73
C MET A 759 -13.39 -27.83 5.54
N ASP A 760 -12.74 -28.13 6.67
CA ASP A 760 -13.13 -29.22 7.55
C ASP A 760 -14.54 -29.02 8.16
N ARG A 761 -14.92 -27.78 8.49
CA ARG A 761 -16.31 -27.44 8.87
C ARG A 761 -17.29 -27.62 7.72
N LEU A 762 -16.94 -27.16 6.52
CA LEU A 762 -17.78 -27.32 5.33
C LEU A 762 -18.00 -28.79 4.97
N MET A 763 -16.97 -29.64 5.10
CA MET A 763 -17.08 -31.07 4.88
C MET A 763 -18.07 -31.73 5.85
N GLN A 764 -18.02 -31.38 7.13
CA GLN A 764 -18.97 -31.87 8.13
C GLN A 764 -20.40 -31.39 7.83
N HIS A 765 -20.56 -30.10 7.51
CA HIS A 765 -21.87 -29.55 7.16
C HIS A 765 -22.49 -30.24 5.95
N VAL A 766 -21.73 -30.44 4.87
CA VAL A 766 -22.23 -31.13 3.66
C VAL A 766 -22.58 -32.58 3.93
N GLN A 767 -21.83 -33.29 4.78
CA GLN A 767 -22.17 -34.65 5.19
C GLN A 767 -23.48 -34.72 5.98
N ASN A 768 -23.84 -33.67 6.72
CA ASN A 768 -24.95 -33.68 7.67
C ASN A 768 -26.24 -33.00 7.15
N LYS A 769 -26.14 -31.95 6.33
CA LYS A 769 -27.25 -30.98 6.10
C LYS A 769 -27.45 -30.55 4.63
N ASP A 770 -26.70 -31.11 3.69
CA ASP A 770 -26.79 -30.85 2.22
C ASP A 770 -26.76 -29.36 1.81
N ASP A 771 -26.26 -28.50 2.70
CA ASP A 771 -26.15 -27.06 2.48
C ASP A 771 -24.71 -26.55 2.63
N ILE A 772 -24.38 -25.52 1.84
CA ILE A 772 -23.04 -24.96 1.68
C ILE A 772 -23.11 -23.45 1.89
N ASP A 773 -22.34 -22.94 2.85
CA ASP A 773 -22.21 -21.50 3.13
C ASP A 773 -20.74 -21.17 3.44
N ILE A 774 -19.94 -20.96 2.39
CA ILE A 774 -18.50 -20.64 2.54
C ILE A 774 -18.33 -19.27 3.20
N TYR A 775 -19.09 -18.27 2.76
CA TYR A 775 -19.06 -16.91 3.29
C TYR A 775 -19.38 -16.87 4.78
N GLY A 776 -20.51 -17.45 5.18
CA GLY A 776 -20.96 -17.51 6.56
C GLY A 776 -20.03 -18.33 7.45
N THR A 777 -19.46 -19.42 6.94
CA THR A 777 -18.46 -20.23 7.68
C THR A 777 -17.23 -19.40 8.01
N VAL A 778 -16.67 -18.68 7.03
CA VAL A 778 -15.48 -17.85 7.25
C VAL A 778 -15.79 -16.65 8.13
N LEU A 779 -16.94 -16.00 7.94
CA LEU A 779 -17.39 -14.87 8.76
C LEU A 779 -17.58 -15.27 10.23
N ASP A 780 -18.18 -16.42 10.49
CA ASP A 780 -18.33 -16.98 11.83
C ASP A 780 -16.97 -17.27 12.49
N MET A 781 -16.04 -17.87 11.75
CA MET A 781 -14.67 -18.08 12.26
C MET A 781 -13.97 -16.75 12.59
N ARG A 782 -14.19 -15.71 11.78
CA ARG A 782 -13.68 -14.36 12.00
C ARG A 782 -14.28 -13.66 13.22
N ASN A 783 -15.42 -14.13 13.74
CA ASN A 783 -15.95 -13.67 15.02
C ASN A 783 -15.06 -14.10 16.19
N TYR A 784 -14.38 -15.25 16.09
CA TYR A 784 -13.60 -15.83 17.18
C TYR A 784 -12.10 -15.59 17.07
N ARG A 785 -11.56 -15.40 15.86
CA ARG A 785 -10.16 -15.04 15.64
C ARG A 785 -10.07 -14.12 14.42
N PRO A 786 -9.31 -13.01 14.47
CA PRO A 786 -9.28 -12.09 13.33
C PRO A 786 -8.68 -12.75 12.10
N GLU A 787 -9.13 -12.30 10.93
CA GLU A 787 -8.52 -12.61 9.63
C GLU A 787 -8.41 -14.10 9.26
N MET A 788 -9.25 -14.95 9.85
CA MET A 788 -9.35 -16.36 9.43
C MET A 788 -9.68 -16.43 7.94
N VAL A 789 -8.88 -17.21 7.19
CA VAL A 789 -8.77 -17.14 5.72
C VAL A 789 -8.27 -15.75 5.31
N PHE A 790 -6.96 -15.64 5.07
CA PHE A 790 -6.27 -14.34 5.04
C PHE A 790 -6.24 -13.68 3.66
N THR A 791 -6.20 -14.47 2.58
CA THR A 791 -6.04 -13.97 1.20
C THR A 791 -7.21 -14.37 0.31
N GLY A 792 -7.47 -13.57 -0.73
CA GLY A 792 -8.48 -13.89 -1.75
C GLY A 792 -8.26 -15.27 -2.40
N ASP A 793 -7.00 -15.63 -2.67
CA ASP A 793 -6.66 -16.95 -3.22
C ASP A 793 -7.04 -18.12 -2.31
N GLN A 794 -6.99 -17.94 -0.99
CA GLN A 794 -7.39 -18.96 -0.02
C GLN A 794 -8.90 -19.09 0.03
N TYR A 795 -9.60 -17.96 -0.12
CA TYR A 795 -11.05 -17.93 -0.19
C TYR A 795 -11.56 -18.58 -1.48
N ILE A 796 -10.96 -18.27 -2.63
CA ILE A 796 -11.22 -18.94 -3.92
C ILE A 796 -10.91 -20.43 -3.83
N PHE A 797 -9.80 -20.80 -3.18
CA PHE A 797 -9.42 -22.21 -3.03
C PHE A 797 -10.46 -23.03 -2.24
N LEU A 798 -11.15 -22.43 -1.26
CA LEU A 798 -12.28 -23.10 -0.58
C LEU A 798 -13.40 -23.45 -1.57
N TYR A 799 -13.74 -22.54 -2.49
CA TYR A 799 -14.73 -22.81 -3.53
C TYR A 799 -14.28 -23.97 -4.44
N SER A 800 -13.01 -24.00 -4.84
CA SER A 800 -12.45 -25.09 -5.64
C SER A 800 -12.49 -26.44 -4.90
N CYS A 801 -12.18 -26.45 -3.60
CA CYS A 801 -12.27 -27.65 -2.77
C CYS A 801 -13.71 -28.15 -2.60
N VAL A 802 -14.67 -27.25 -2.39
CA VAL A 802 -16.08 -27.64 -2.30
C VAL A 802 -16.59 -28.16 -3.64
N LEU A 803 -16.23 -27.53 -4.76
CA LEU A 803 -16.58 -28.04 -6.09
C LEU A 803 -16.02 -29.45 -6.32
N GLN A 804 -14.74 -29.67 -6.03
CA GLN A 804 -14.10 -30.98 -6.16
C GLN A 804 -14.79 -32.02 -5.27
N MET A 805 -15.13 -31.68 -4.03
CA MET A 805 -15.85 -32.58 -3.13
C MET A 805 -17.23 -32.98 -3.67
N ILE A 806 -17.95 -32.07 -4.34
CA ILE A 806 -19.24 -32.37 -4.95
C ILE A 806 -19.07 -33.30 -6.16
N GLN A 807 -18.04 -33.05 -6.98
CA GLN A 807 -17.70 -33.88 -8.14
C GLN A 807 -17.33 -35.31 -7.71
N ASP A 808 -16.45 -35.46 -6.70
CA ASP A 808 -16.10 -36.75 -6.08
C ASP A 808 -17.36 -37.53 -5.65
N ARG A 809 -18.37 -36.84 -5.10
CA ARG A 809 -19.62 -37.46 -4.62
C ARG A 809 -20.48 -37.95 -5.80
N LYS A 810 -20.53 -37.22 -6.91
CA LYS A 810 -21.27 -37.61 -8.12
C LYS A 810 -20.65 -38.82 -8.78
N GLU A 811 -19.34 -38.81 -9.01
CA GLU A 811 -18.61 -39.94 -9.62
C GLU A 811 -18.75 -41.23 -8.78
N ASN A 812 -18.67 -41.12 -7.45
CA ASN A 812 -18.88 -42.27 -6.57
C ASN A 812 -20.32 -42.81 -6.63
N MET A 813 -21.34 -41.96 -6.82
CA MET A 813 -22.72 -42.43 -7.00
C MET A 813 -22.92 -43.10 -8.36
N GLU A 814 -22.40 -42.52 -9.44
CA GLU A 814 -22.47 -43.12 -10.79
C GLU A 814 -21.79 -44.48 -10.86
N ASN A 815 -20.60 -44.62 -10.26
CA ASN A 815 -19.89 -45.91 -10.15
C ASN A 815 -20.67 -46.95 -9.33
N ILE A 816 -21.42 -46.54 -8.30
CA ILE A 816 -22.29 -47.46 -7.54
C ILE A 816 -23.48 -47.92 -8.40
N TYR A 817 -24.07 -47.03 -9.21
CA TYR A 817 -25.16 -47.40 -10.13
C TYR A 817 -24.69 -48.36 -11.21
N ASP A 818 -23.52 -48.13 -11.82
CA ASP A 818 -22.91 -49.02 -12.82
C ASP A 818 -22.48 -50.39 -12.26
N THR A 819 -22.22 -50.48 -10.95
CA THR A 819 -21.89 -51.76 -10.28
C THR A 819 -23.15 -52.55 -9.87
N ILE A 820 -24.31 -51.89 -9.82
CA ILE A 820 -25.60 -52.49 -9.42
C ILE A 820 -26.48 -52.84 -10.64
N SER A 821 -26.28 -52.18 -11.79
CA SER A 821 -26.84 -52.56 -13.10
C SER A 821 -26.06 -53.66 -13.78
#